data_AF-A0AAN9LAG6-F1
#
_entry.id   AF-A0AAN9LAG6-F1
#
_cell.length_a   1.000
_cell.length_b   1.000
_cell.length_c   1.000
_cell.angle_alpha   90.00
_cell.angle_beta   90.00
_cell.angle_gamma   90.00
#
_symmetry.space_group_name_H-M   'P 1'
#
loop_
_entity.id
_entity.type
_entity.pdbx_description
1 polymer ?
#
loop_
_entity_poly.entity_id
_entity_poly.type
_entity_poly.pdbx_seq_one_letter_code
_entity_poly.pdbx_strand_id
1 'polypeptide(L)'
;MHTQPLTSDSFNFKTAILLQPAATNLLCSWEYTKRLPSSDWLTGGESLDPQCVTVIVIGICGSISAFYFKSFPSIALRTLHSKRKGVDTFRPHIMSFRIRDQEKESDSPREVGEIDTRAPFQSVKAAVSLFGEVAVSREKRSSSIKRRSSENVLEKETQLLLAQRELQMIKKKLDSSESTKGKALSELDKANVTLQELKKKLISVRESKQSAIEAAEAVKNQAKELEQALSQKAIGYEAWKQELEHARKEYTTTVKELDATKQELNKIRQDFDTALEAKLAAFQTAGEAQRSAKLNSEKLHELSKQIATMKEQIEHLKAASSQAQDSQEKVMEEREARLSFYKNAKEEAQNKLTTLKNEYDQELTQSLEAKLHETSEEIQVLQEQMKQAHASEMDSVRLITLEIKEATKTLQEVAEEETSLRNLVDSLRTELEQVKKEQEELKEKEQAAEALAATLTDKLQNGSEETSSVVEKESEDSAAVELKIKQLSFETEAARREEEEMRSKTQELKHEAEKSKAMAEELQKKLELFLKQAEEAKAAEQKAIEEMKMMSGSDNTQDTVSVLDSNGKIVLTVDEFAALSGKIKESEDLIDRTETASLVQVEAINSRKNEVNKKVEANLKAIEEIKAATDMALRNAEMADSAKVAVECELKKRRLEEQNSECSDNSPRPISLRI
;
A
#
# COMPACT_ATOMS: atom_id res chain seq x y z
N MET A 1 23.79 -42.71 28.78
CA MET A 1 22.56 -42.32 29.52
C MET A 1 21.51 -42.03 28.45
N HIS A 2 20.44 -42.83 28.30
CA HIS A 2 19.21 -42.81 29.13
C HIS A 2 18.48 -41.45 29.01
N THR A 3 17.22 -41.36 28.56
CA THR A 3 16.21 -42.43 28.35
C THR A 3 15.22 -42.13 27.19
N GLN A 4 14.20 -42.98 27.00
CA GLN A 4 13.32 -43.08 25.82
C GLN A 4 12.21 -42.02 25.70
N PRO A 5 11.58 -41.87 24.51
CA PRO A 5 10.46 -40.94 24.25
C PRO A 5 9.08 -41.53 24.63
N LEU A 6 8.04 -40.70 24.55
CA LEU A 6 6.62 -41.08 24.63
C LEU A 6 5.87 -40.72 23.34
N THR A 7 4.77 -41.42 23.08
CA THR A 7 3.96 -41.34 21.86
C THR A 7 2.62 -40.65 22.07
N SER A 8 1.98 -40.30 20.95
CA SER A 8 0.52 -40.20 20.77
C SER A 8 -0.30 -39.33 21.74
N ASP A 9 -0.97 -38.31 21.21
CA ASP A 9 -2.39 -38.54 20.92
C ASP A 9 -2.94 -37.68 19.78
N SER A 10 -4.07 -38.11 19.20
CA SER A 10 -4.70 -37.46 18.05
C SER A 10 -5.97 -36.69 18.44
N PHE A 11 -6.11 -35.43 17.99
CA PHE A 11 -7.38 -34.70 18.07
C PHE A 11 -7.82 -34.18 16.70
N ASN A 12 -9.04 -34.57 16.31
CA ASN A 12 -9.64 -34.23 15.02
C ASN A 12 -10.33 -32.87 15.07
N PHE A 13 -10.02 -31.99 14.13
CA PHE A 13 -10.88 -30.84 13.83
C PHE A 13 -12.18 -31.32 13.15
N LYS A 14 -13.33 -30.93 13.71
CA LYS A 14 -14.64 -31.02 13.05
C LYS A 14 -15.32 -29.64 13.06
N THR A 15 -14.88 -28.77 12.16
CA THR A 15 -15.58 -27.51 11.89
C THR A 15 -16.79 -27.79 11.01
N ALA A 16 -17.99 -27.52 11.51
CA ALA A 16 -19.21 -27.64 10.72
C ALA A 16 -19.38 -26.41 9.83
N ILE A 17 -19.50 -26.61 8.52
CA ILE A 17 -19.90 -25.57 7.57
C ILE A 17 -21.40 -25.73 7.32
N LEU A 18 -22.20 -24.79 7.83
CA LEU A 18 -23.60 -24.62 7.44
C LEU A 18 -23.65 -23.80 6.16
N LEU A 19 -24.52 -24.22 5.23
CA LEU A 19 -24.61 -23.66 3.88
C LEU A 19 -26.10 -23.45 3.54
N GLN A 20 -26.53 -22.20 3.42
CA GLN A 20 -27.80 -21.83 2.77
C GLN A 20 -27.60 -20.55 1.93
N PRO A 21 -28.41 -20.37 0.87
CA PRO A 21 -28.07 -19.44 -0.22
C PRO A 21 -28.62 -18.02 -0.01
N ALA A 22 -27.89 -17.03 -0.52
CA ALA A 22 -28.39 -15.69 -0.81
C ALA A 22 -28.65 -15.54 -2.32
N ALA A 23 -29.73 -14.86 -2.70
CA ALA A 23 -30.15 -14.74 -4.10
C ALA A 23 -29.34 -13.68 -4.87
N THR A 24 -29.00 -13.98 -6.13
CA THR A 24 -28.38 -13.02 -7.06
C THR A 24 -29.42 -12.10 -7.68
N ASN A 25 -29.62 -10.91 -7.10
CA ASN A 25 -30.28 -9.81 -7.80
C ASN A 25 -29.26 -9.10 -8.71
N LEU A 26 -29.44 -9.23 -10.02
CA LEU A 26 -28.70 -8.43 -11.01
C LEU A 26 -29.39 -7.07 -11.19
N LEU A 27 -28.72 -6.01 -10.75
CA LEU A 27 -29.05 -4.63 -11.10
C LEU A 27 -27.82 -3.99 -11.74
N CYS A 28 -27.90 -3.72 -13.04
CA CYS A 28 -26.93 -2.87 -13.73
C CYS A 28 -27.24 -1.40 -13.42
N SER A 29 -26.22 -0.64 -13.04
CA SER A 29 -26.19 0.80 -13.30
C SER A 29 -24.98 1.10 -14.19
N TRP A 30 -25.18 1.92 -15.22
CA TRP A 30 -24.18 2.26 -16.22
C TRP A 30 -24.25 3.76 -16.48
N GLU A 31 -23.68 4.55 -15.57
CA GLU A 31 -23.74 6.01 -15.65
C GLU A 31 -22.84 6.57 -16.75
N TYR A 32 -23.42 7.45 -17.57
CA TYR A 32 -22.84 7.89 -18.82
C TYR A 32 -22.42 9.38 -18.73
N THR A 33 -21.32 9.66 -18.04
CA THR A 33 -20.83 11.04 -17.87
C THR A 33 -20.33 11.64 -19.19
N LYS A 34 -21.15 12.49 -19.80
CA LYS A 34 -20.74 13.38 -20.90
C LYS A 34 -19.67 14.36 -20.44
N ARG A 35 -18.66 14.62 -21.28
CA ARG A 35 -17.82 15.82 -21.20
C ARG A 35 -17.60 16.37 -22.60
N LEU A 36 -18.10 17.59 -22.85
CA LEU A 36 -17.84 18.37 -24.06
C LEU A 36 -16.48 19.06 -23.97
N PRO A 37 -15.84 19.33 -25.12
CA PRO A 37 -15.03 20.53 -25.33
C PRO A 37 -15.72 21.49 -26.32
N SER A 38 -15.44 22.78 -26.21
CA SER A 38 -15.95 23.84 -27.10
C SER A 38 -15.18 23.91 -28.43
N SER A 39 -15.73 24.67 -29.38
CA SER A 39 -15.15 24.97 -30.70
C SER A 39 -14.06 26.05 -30.66
N ASP A 40 -13.21 26.10 -31.70
CA ASP A 40 -13.25 27.15 -32.74
C ASP A 40 -12.14 26.96 -33.80
N TRP A 41 -12.16 27.81 -34.84
CA TRP A 41 -11.10 28.06 -35.86
C TRP A 41 -11.01 27.21 -37.16
N LEU A 42 -11.99 27.48 -38.03
CA LEU A 42 -11.84 27.96 -39.44
C LEU A 42 -11.34 27.10 -40.64
N THR A 43 -12.17 27.18 -41.69
CA THR A 43 -11.90 27.32 -43.16
C THR A 43 -11.54 26.13 -44.05
N GLY A 44 -12.27 26.06 -45.18
CA GLY A 44 -12.09 25.12 -46.32
C GLY A 44 -12.89 23.83 -46.17
N GLY A 45 -13.67 23.35 -47.14
CA GLY A 45 -14.06 23.90 -48.46
C GLY A 45 -14.47 22.76 -49.40
N GLU A 46 -15.55 22.93 -50.19
CA GLU A 46 -16.13 21.90 -51.11
C GLU A 46 -16.69 20.63 -50.40
N SER A 47 -17.55 19.77 -50.99
CA SER A 47 -18.71 19.98 -51.88
C SER A 47 -19.58 18.67 -51.91
N LEU A 48 -20.78 18.73 -52.49
CA LEU A 48 -21.63 17.60 -52.94
C LEU A 48 -22.32 16.66 -51.89
N ASP A 49 -23.55 17.05 -51.57
CA ASP A 49 -24.81 16.28 -51.67
C ASP A 49 -25.19 15.07 -50.77
N PRO A 50 -26.52 14.82 -50.57
CA PRO A 50 -27.03 14.02 -49.45
C PRO A 50 -27.98 12.85 -49.82
N GLN A 51 -28.14 11.85 -48.93
CA GLN A 51 -29.32 10.97 -48.93
C GLN A 51 -29.86 10.63 -47.52
N CYS A 52 -31.19 10.66 -47.44
CA CYS A 52 -32.17 10.18 -46.44
C CYS A 52 -31.67 9.43 -45.18
N VAL A 53 -32.11 9.70 -43.93
CA VAL A 53 -33.38 10.21 -43.36
C VAL A 53 -34.58 9.25 -43.45
N THR A 54 -34.76 8.40 -42.44
CA THR A 54 -36.04 7.78 -41.99
C THR A 54 -35.84 7.32 -40.52
N VAL A 55 -36.36 8.03 -39.49
CA VAL A 55 -37.69 7.87 -38.85
C VAL A 55 -37.90 6.43 -38.34
N ILE A 56 -37.70 6.08 -37.05
CA ILE A 56 -38.41 6.43 -35.78
C ILE A 56 -39.62 5.52 -35.45
N VAL A 57 -39.43 4.68 -34.42
CA VAL A 57 -40.37 4.17 -33.39
C VAL A 57 -41.67 3.42 -33.79
N ILE A 58 -41.79 2.17 -33.29
CA ILE A 58 -42.95 1.46 -32.69
C ILE A 58 -42.49 -0.01 -32.46
N GLY A 59 -42.80 -0.73 -31.39
CA GLY A 59 -43.52 -0.42 -30.14
C GLY A 59 -43.40 -1.58 -29.12
N ILE A 60 -44.00 -1.44 -27.93
CA ILE A 60 -43.96 -2.42 -26.83
C ILE A 60 -45.28 -3.21 -26.76
N CYS A 61 -45.24 -4.53 -26.49
CA CYS A 61 -46.11 -5.28 -25.54
C CYS A 61 -46.13 -6.81 -25.83
N GLY A 62 -46.31 -7.63 -24.79
CA GLY A 62 -46.50 -9.09 -24.86
C GLY A 62 -45.30 -9.88 -24.32
N SER A 63 -45.43 -10.85 -23.40
CA SER A 63 -46.64 -11.45 -22.81
C SER A 63 -46.40 -11.98 -21.38
N ILE A 64 -47.44 -11.98 -20.55
CA ILE A 64 -47.47 -12.67 -19.24
C ILE A 64 -48.43 -13.85 -19.32
N SER A 65 -47.91 -15.08 -19.18
CA SER A 65 -48.57 -16.35 -18.82
C SER A 65 -47.69 -17.54 -19.25
N ALA A 66 -47.68 -18.71 -18.60
CA ALA A 66 -48.44 -19.16 -17.42
C ALA A 66 -47.55 -20.01 -16.50
N PHE A 67 -47.83 -20.01 -15.20
CA PHE A 67 -47.10 -20.77 -14.18
C PHE A 67 -48.00 -21.87 -13.59
N TYR A 68 -47.99 -23.08 -14.18
CA TYR A 68 -48.72 -24.24 -13.64
C TYR A 68 -48.13 -25.57 -14.14
N PHE A 69 -47.36 -26.26 -13.28
CA PHE A 69 -47.56 -27.69 -13.05
C PHE A 69 -47.06 -28.12 -11.67
N LYS A 70 -47.56 -29.25 -11.17
CA LYS A 70 -47.40 -29.68 -9.77
C LYS A 70 -46.18 -30.56 -9.56
N SER A 71 -45.42 -30.32 -8.49
CA SER A 71 -44.62 -31.35 -7.83
C SER A 71 -45.50 -32.13 -6.84
N PHE A 72 -45.41 -33.45 -6.86
CA PHE A 72 -45.82 -34.34 -5.76
C PHE A 72 -44.56 -34.87 -5.04
N PRO A 73 -44.62 -35.20 -3.74
CA PRO A 73 -43.44 -35.58 -2.97
C PRO A 73 -43.00 -37.03 -3.24
N SER A 74 -41.72 -37.23 -3.54
CA SER A 74 -41.11 -38.57 -3.56
C SER A 74 -40.96 -39.12 -2.15
N ILE A 75 -41.70 -40.20 -1.85
CA ILE A 75 -41.60 -40.93 -0.57
C ILE A 75 -40.29 -41.72 -0.53
N ALA A 76 -39.54 -41.58 0.57
CA ALA A 76 -38.27 -42.26 0.76
C ALA A 76 -38.43 -43.76 1.09
N LEU A 77 -37.92 -44.64 0.22
CA LEU A 77 -37.81 -46.07 0.50
C LEU A 77 -36.56 -46.37 1.34
N ARG A 78 -36.76 -46.68 2.63
CA ARG A 78 -35.72 -47.26 3.51
C ARG A 78 -35.68 -48.78 3.34
N THR A 79 -34.64 -49.32 2.74
CA THR A 79 -34.38 -50.77 2.73
C THR A 79 -33.45 -51.16 3.89
N LEU A 80 -34.03 -51.44 5.06
CA LEU A 80 -33.27 -51.87 6.25
C LEU A 80 -32.93 -53.37 6.20
N HIS A 81 -31.64 -53.69 6.31
CA HIS A 81 -31.17 -55.01 6.72
C HIS A 81 -31.34 -55.18 8.24
N SER A 82 -32.11 -56.18 8.70
CA SER A 82 -31.76 -56.92 9.93
C SER A 82 -32.51 -58.25 10.10
N LYS A 83 -31.88 -59.17 10.83
CA LYS A 83 -32.34 -60.51 11.20
C LYS A 83 -33.54 -60.50 12.15
N ARG A 84 -34.38 -61.55 12.08
CA ARG A 84 -34.82 -62.28 13.28
C ARG A 84 -35.15 -63.76 12.97
N LYS A 85 -35.14 -64.60 14.00
CA LYS A 85 -35.55 -66.03 13.97
C LYS A 85 -36.88 -66.21 14.73
N GLY A 86 -37.70 -67.16 14.29
CA GLY A 86 -38.80 -67.78 15.06
C GLY A 86 -40.08 -66.95 15.21
N VAL A 87 -41.23 -67.55 15.55
CA VAL A 87 -41.59 -68.99 15.71
C VAL A 87 -43.13 -69.13 15.53
N ASP A 88 -43.63 -70.36 15.36
CA ASP A 88 -45.05 -70.80 15.35
C ASP A 88 -46.03 -70.38 14.23
N THR A 89 -46.61 -71.41 13.58
CA THR A 89 -48.07 -71.56 13.36
C THR A 89 -48.42 -73.00 12.94
N PHE A 90 -49.72 -73.37 12.98
CA PHE A 90 -50.19 -74.77 13.06
C PHE A 90 -50.42 -75.52 11.72
N ARG A 91 -50.27 -76.85 11.82
CA ARG A 91 -50.70 -77.95 10.92
C ARG A 91 -52.20 -77.83 10.51
N PRO A 92 -52.59 -78.14 9.25
CA PRO A 92 -53.14 -79.48 8.93
C PRO A 92 -52.34 -80.33 7.92
N HIS A 93 -52.76 -81.59 7.74
CA HIS A 93 -52.19 -82.60 6.84
C HIS A 93 -52.67 -82.47 5.37
N ILE A 94 -51.84 -82.92 4.42
CA ILE A 94 -52.00 -84.21 3.69
C ILE A 94 -50.64 -84.60 3.07
N MET A 95 -50.44 -85.88 2.73
CA MET A 95 -49.10 -86.48 2.55
C MET A 95 -48.57 -86.43 1.11
N SER A 96 -47.23 -86.34 0.99
CA SER A 96 -46.48 -86.47 -0.26
C SER A 96 -46.00 -87.90 -0.51
N PHE A 97 -46.23 -88.45 -1.71
CA PHE A 97 -45.54 -89.65 -2.18
C PHE A 97 -44.18 -89.30 -2.80
N ARG A 98 -43.16 -90.14 -2.57
CA ARG A 98 -41.93 -90.21 -3.37
C ARG A 98 -41.89 -91.57 -4.07
N ILE A 99 -41.21 -91.64 -5.21
CA ILE A 99 -41.00 -92.87 -6.00
C ILE A 99 -39.50 -92.98 -6.30
N ARG A 100 -39.02 -94.23 -6.42
CA ARG A 100 -37.63 -94.74 -6.46
C ARG A 100 -37.02 -95.09 -5.10
N ASP A 101 -36.26 -96.18 -4.95
CA ASP A 101 -35.73 -97.14 -5.96
C ASP A 101 -35.98 -98.63 -5.62
N GLN A 102 -35.33 -99.54 -6.36
CA GLN A 102 -35.46 -101.00 -6.42
C GLN A 102 -35.25 -101.82 -5.12
N GLU A 103 -35.64 -103.10 -5.20
CA GLU A 103 -35.03 -104.29 -4.57
C GLU A 103 -35.12 -104.49 -3.04
N LYS A 104 -35.83 -105.55 -2.59
CA LYS A 104 -35.22 -106.87 -2.24
C LYS A 104 -36.20 -107.92 -1.68
N GLU A 105 -35.80 -109.19 -1.86
CA GLU A 105 -35.85 -110.38 -0.97
C GLU A 105 -37.10 -110.81 -0.14
N SER A 106 -37.05 -112.11 0.20
CA SER A 106 -37.88 -112.90 1.12
C SER A 106 -37.80 -112.42 2.60
N ASP A 107 -38.62 -112.88 3.56
CA ASP A 107 -39.27 -114.20 3.73
C ASP A 107 -40.58 -114.18 4.58
N SER A 108 -41.12 -115.37 4.81
CA SER A 108 -42.30 -115.91 5.54
C SER A 108 -42.45 -115.49 7.04
N PRO A 109 -43.48 -115.92 7.85
CA PRO A 109 -44.35 -117.10 7.70
C PRO A 109 -45.83 -117.09 8.21
N ARG A 110 -46.50 -118.27 8.07
CA ARG A 110 -47.80 -118.73 8.64
C ARG A 110 -49.07 -118.10 8.06
N GLU A 111 -50.24 -118.74 7.97
CA GLU A 111 -50.77 -120.14 8.05
C GLU A 111 -52.19 -120.04 7.39
N VAL A 112 -52.85 -120.98 6.69
CA VAL A 112 -53.04 -122.45 6.79
C VAL A 112 -53.46 -122.97 5.40
N GLY A 113 -53.20 -124.25 5.06
CA GLY A 113 -54.04 -124.97 4.06
C GLY A 113 -53.33 -125.60 2.85
N GLU A 114 -52.39 -126.52 3.09
CA GLU A 114 -51.78 -127.33 2.03
C GLU A 114 -52.66 -128.53 1.64
N ILE A 115 -52.68 -128.90 0.34
CA ILE A 115 -53.03 -130.24 -0.13
C ILE A 115 -51.99 -130.66 -1.18
N ASP A 116 -51.21 -131.69 -0.85
CA ASP A 116 -50.23 -132.31 -1.74
C ASP A 116 -50.87 -133.42 -2.61
N THR A 117 -50.49 -133.47 -3.89
CA THR A 117 -50.81 -134.59 -4.80
C THR A 117 -49.68 -134.94 -5.78
N ARG A 118 -48.40 -134.92 -5.36
CA ARG A 118 -47.27 -135.51 -6.12
C ARG A 118 -46.20 -136.04 -5.14
N ALA A 119 -45.91 -137.34 -5.03
CA ALA A 119 -46.32 -138.56 -5.74
C ALA A 119 -45.87 -139.77 -4.84
N PRO A 120 -45.58 -141.01 -5.31
CA PRO A 120 -45.98 -141.74 -6.51
C PRO A 120 -46.61 -143.12 -6.20
N PHE A 121 -47.42 -143.67 -7.12
CA PHE A 121 -47.90 -145.06 -7.03
C PHE A 121 -47.64 -145.85 -8.31
N GLN A 122 -47.14 -147.08 -8.13
CA GLN A 122 -46.75 -147.98 -9.21
C GLN A 122 -47.76 -149.14 -9.34
N SER A 123 -48.02 -149.54 -10.59
CA SER A 123 -48.37 -150.94 -10.94
C SER A 123 -49.67 -151.48 -10.32
N VAL A 124 -49.84 -152.80 -10.43
CA VAL A 124 -50.89 -153.70 -9.88
C VAL A 124 -52.34 -153.33 -10.28
N LYS A 125 -53.12 -154.14 -11.03
CA LYS A 125 -53.33 -155.61 -11.05
C LYS A 125 -53.92 -156.09 -9.70
N ALA A 126 -54.93 -156.97 -9.76
CA ALA A 126 -55.62 -157.57 -8.61
C ALA A 126 -56.62 -156.68 -7.80
N ALA A 127 -57.67 -156.21 -8.48
CA ALA A 127 -59.06 -156.17 -7.94
C ALA A 127 -60.03 -156.13 -9.13
N VAL A 128 -60.77 -157.17 -9.56
CA VAL A 128 -60.94 -158.56 -9.09
C VAL A 128 -61.77 -158.75 -7.80
N SER A 129 -62.82 -159.57 -7.93
CA SER A 129 -63.74 -160.11 -6.90
C SER A 129 -64.90 -159.20 -6.45
N LEU A 130 -66.00 -159.86 -6.02
CA LEU A 130 -67.29 -159.31 -5.57
C LEU A 130 -68.03 -158.51 -6.68
N PHE A 131 -68.96 -159.06 -7.48
CA PHE A 131 -69.68 -160.35 -7.50
C PHE A 131 -69.66 -160.88 -8.98
N GLY A 132 -69.73 -162.17 -9.34
CA GLY A 132 -70.41 -163.33 -8.72
C GLY A 132 -71.82 -163.45 -9.34
N GLU A 133 -72.13 -164.22 -10.40
CA GLU A 133 -71.71 -165.53 -10.94
C GLU A 133 -72.41 -166.75 -10.28
N VAL A 134 -72.65 -167.82 -11.08
CA VAL A 134 -73.25 -169.15 -10.75
C VAL A 134 -74.80 -169.13 -10.55
N ALA A 135 -75.63 -170.08 -11.02
CA ALA A 135 -75.50 -171.33 -11.81
C ALA A 135 -76.44 -171.27 -13.05
N VAL A 136 -76.23 -171.89 -14.22
CA VAL A 136 -75.82 -173.26 -14.63
C VAL A 136 -76.91 -174.34 -14.48
N SER A 137 -77.42 -174.86 -15.61
CA SER A 137 -77.63 -176.30 -15.96
C SER A 137 -78.81 -176.52 -16.94
N ARG A 138 -78.95 -177.59 -17.76
CA ARG A 138 -78.06 -178.29 -18.72
C ARG A 138 -78.90 -179.37 -19.46
N GLU A 139 -78.74 -179.50 -20.78
CA GLU A 139 -78.74 -180.78 -21.55
C GLU A 139 -80.03 -181.61 -21.89
N LYS A 140 -80.05 -182.17 -23.13
CA LYS A 140 -80.75 -183.40 -23.64
C LYS A 140 -82.30 -183.42 -23.71
N ARG A 141 -82.96 -184.28 -24.52
CA ARG A 141 -82.71 -184.86 -25.87
C ARG A 141 -83.98 -185.60 -26.38
N SER A 142 -84.08 -185.79 -27.70
CA SER A 142 -84.72 -186.94 -28.41
C SER A 142 -86.14 -187.44 -28.03
N SER A 143 -87.09 -187.07 -28.89
CA SER A 143 -87.96 -187.96 -29.70
C SER A 143 -89.00 -188.95 -29.10
N SER A 144 -90.16 -188.96 -29.78
CA SER A 144 -91.11 -190.08 -30.02
C SER A 144 -92.16 -190.42 -28.97
N ILE A 145 -93.44 -190.35 -29.38
CA ILE A 145 -94.38 -191.48 -29.58
C ILE A 145 -95.68 -190.95 -30.23
N LYS A 146 -96.50 -191.82 -30.85
CA LYS A 146 -97.72 -191.47 -31.58
C LYS A 146 -99.00 -191.81 -30.78
N ARG A 147 -100.02 -190.95 -30.94
CA ARG A 147 -101.49 -191.16 -30.79
C ARG A 147 -102.16 -191.04 -29.40
N ARG A 148 -103.14 -190.10 -29.41
CA ARG A 148 -104.51 -190.09 -28.83
C ARG A 148 -104.75 -189.44 -27.44
N SER A 149 -105.98 -188.91 -27.35
CA SER A 149 -106.70 -188.36 -26.19
C SER A 149 -106.21 -187.03 -25.60
N SER A 150 -107.01 -185.99 -25.87
CA SER A 150 -107.47 -184.89 -24.97
C SER A 150 -106.68 -184.44 -23.73
N GLU A 151 -106.85 -183.15 -23.41
CA GLU A 151 -106.60 -182.48 -22.11
C GLU A 151 -105.14 -182.04 -21.85
N ASN A 152 -104.81 -180.80 -22.22
CA ASN A 152 -103.58 -180.08 -21.85
C ASN A 152 -103.67 -178.58 -22.22
N VAL A 153 -104.10 -177.74 -21.27
CA VAL A 153 -104.23 -176.27 -21.44
C VAL A 153 -103.39 -175.47 -20.44
N LEU A 154 -103.48 -175.83 -19.15
CA LEU A 154 -102.97 -175.04 -18.01
C LEU A 154 -101.45 -174.76 -18.01
N GLU A 155 -100.64 -175.69 -18.53
CA GLU A 155 -99.17 -175.55 -18.49
C GLU A 155 -98.66 -174.41 -19.41
N LYS A 156 -99.28 -174.24 -20.59
CA LYS A 156 -98.94 -173.16 -21.53
C LYS A 156 -99.36 -171.80 -21.00
N GLU A 157 -100.48 -171.74 -20.31
CA GLU A 157 -100.99 -170.53 -19.65
C GLU A 157 -100.06 -170.07 -18.51
N THR A 158 -99.50 -171.03 -17.76
CA THR A 158 -98.50 -170.76 -16.72
C THR A 158 -97.21 -170.17 -17.32
N GLN A 159 -96.72 -170.70 -18.44
CA GLN A 159 -95.55 -170.14 -19.15
C GLN A 159 -95.82 -168.74 -19.72
N LEU A 160 -97.02 -168.49 -20.25
CA LEU A 160 -97.43 -167.17 -20.74
C LEU A 160 -97.37 -166.11 -19.63
N LEU A 161 -97.88 -166.42 -18.44
CA LEU A 161 -97.87 -165.50 -17.29
C LEU A 161 -96.45 -165.18 -16.79
N LEU A 162 -95.52 -166.15 -16.84
CA LEU A 162 -94.11 -165.91 -16.54
C LEU A 162 -93.47 -164.97 -17.57
N ALA A 163 -93.65 -165.24 -18.87
CA ALA A 163 -93.13 -164.38 -19.93
C ALA A 163 -93.71 -162.95 -19.88
N GLN A 164 -95.00 -162.79 -19.54
CA GLN A 164 -95.63 -161.48 -19.31
C GLN A 164 -95.01 -160.75 -18.11
N ARG A 165 -94.73 -161.45 -17.00
CA ARG A 165 -94.06 -160.88 -15.82
C ARG A 165 -92.62 -160.47 -16.14
N GLU A 166 -91.88 -161.28 -16.88
CA GLU A 166 -90.52 -160.96 -17.35
C GLU A 166 -90.52 -159.74 -18.28
N LEU A 167 -91.44 -159.68 -19.25
CA LEU A 167 -91.61 -158.53 -20.14
C LEU A 167 -91.94 -157.25 -19.34
N GLN A 168 -92.82 -157.32 -18.34
CA GLN A 168 -93.07 -156.18 -17.44
C GLN A 168 -91.82 -155.76 -16.64
N MET A 169 -90.98 -156.71 -16.20
CA MET A 169 -89.74 -156.41 -15.49
C MET A 169 -88.65 -155.83 -16.40
N ILE A 170 -88.54 -156.32 -17.65
CA ILE A 170 -87.67 -155.75 -18.68
C ILE A 170 -88.14 -154.35 -19.05
N LYS A 171 -89.46 -154.14 -19.21
CA LYS A 171 -90.04 -152.81 -19.48
C LYS A 171 -89.72 -151.84 -18.35
N LYS A 172 -89.96 -152.19 -17.08
CA LYS A 172 -89.58 -151.34 -15.93
C LYS A 172 -88.07 -151.00 -15.91
N LYS A 173 -87.20 -151.94 -16.30
CA LYS A 173 -85.77 -151.68 -16.45
C LYS A 173 -85.47 -150.71 -17.60
N LEU A 174 -86.12 -150.88 -18.75
CA LEU A 174 -86.03 -149.95 -19.89
C LEU A 174 -86.51 -148.55 -19.50
N ASP A 175 -87.72 -148.42 -18.95
CA ASP A 175 -88.30 -147.16 -18.46
C ASP A 175 -87.33 -146.44 -17.48
N SER A 176 -86.68 -147.19 -16.58
CA SER A 176 -85.68 -146.65 -15.64
C SER A 176 -84.37 -146.20 -16.32
N SER A 177 -83.94 -146.92 -17.37
CA SER A 177 -82.73 -146.63 -18.15
C SER A 177 -82.93 -145.44 -19.10
N GLU A 178 -84.12 -145.30 -19.67
CA GLU A 178 -84.51 -144.11 -20.43
C GLU A 178 -84.65 -142.89 -19.52
N SER A 179 -85.13 -143.06 -18.28
CA SER A 179 -85.15 -141.99 -17.27
C SER A 179 -83.74 -141.53 -16.87
N THR A 180 -82.78 -142.44 -16.64
CA THR A 180 -81.40 -142.06 -16.34
C THR A 180 -80.68 -141.47 -17.56
N LYS A 181 -80.91 -141.99 -18.77
CA LYS A 181 -80.43 -141.40 -20.03
C LYS A 181 -80.97 -139.98 -20.22
N GLY A 182 -82.25 -139.74 -19.96
CA GLY A 182 -82.86 -138.40 -20.05
C GLY A 182 -82.27 -137.41 -19.05
N LYS A 183 -81.97 -137.86 -17.82
CA LYS A 183 -81.25 -137.05 -16.81
C LYS A 183 -79.83 -136.73 -17.26
N ALA A 184 -79.07 -137.74 -17.70
CA ALA A 184 -77.70 -137.56 -18.17
C ALA A 184 -77.59 -136.63 -19.39
N LEU A 185 -78.55 -136.68 -20.33
CA LEU A 185 -78.64 -135.72 -21.43
C LEU A 185 -78.96 -134.31 -20.93
N SER A 186 -79.92 -134.15 -20.01
CA SER A 186 -80.21 -132.84 -19.40
C SER A 186 -79.04 -132.27 -18.60
N GLU A 187 -78.21 -133.11 -17.99
CA GLU A 187 -76.98 -132.72 -17.29
C GLU A 187 -75.86 -132.34 -18.27
N LEU A 188 -75.72 -133.08 -19.38
CA LEU A 188 -74.81 -132.73 -20.48
C LEU A 188 -75.19 -131.40 -21.14
N ASP A 189 -76.47 -131.14 -21.38
CA ASP A 189 -76.95 -129.87 -21.94
C ASP A 189 -76.68 -128.70 -20.99
N LYS A 190 -76.90 -128.87 -19.67
CA LYS A 190 -76.52 -127.88 -18.66
C LYS A 190 -75.00 -127.63 -18.66
N ALA A 191 -74.19 -128.68 -18.73
CA ALA A 191 -72.73 -128.56 -18.80
C ALA A 191 -72.26 -127.86 -20.09
N ASN A 192 -72.91 -128.12 -21.22
CA ASN A 192 -72.65 -127.43 -22.48
C ASN A 192 -73.00 -125.93 -22.39
N VAL A 193 -74.13 -125.58 -21.78
CA VAL A 193 -74.51 -124.17 -21.55
C VAL A 193 -73.48 -123.45 -20.65
N THR A 194 -73.08 -124.05 -19.52
CA THR A 194 -72.06 -123.44 -18.65
C THR A 194 -70.69 -123.36 -19.33
N LEU A 195 -70.31 -124.32 -20.17
CA LEU A 195 -69.10 -124.26 -20.99
C LEU A 195 -69.12 -123.08 -21.97
N GLN A 196 -70.23 -122.86 -22.70
CA GLN A 196 -70.33 -121.71 -23.61
C GLN A 196 -70.36 -120.38 -22.84
N GLU A 197 -70.98 -120.32 -21.66
CA GLU A 197 -70.97 -119.11 -20.83
C GLU A 197 -69.57 -118.81 -20.27
N LEU A 198 -68.85 -119.83 -19.77
CA LEU A 198 -67.46 -119.71 -19.35
C LEU A 198 -66.53 -119.34 -20.51
N LYS A 199 -66.77 -119.87 -21.72
CA LYS A 199 -66.05 -119.49 -22.94
C LYS A 199 -66.30 -118.02 -23.30
N LYS A 200 -67.55 -117.53 -23.22
CA LYS A 200 -67.89 -116.12 -23.43
C LYS A 200 -67.22 -115.21 -22.39
N LYS A 201 -67.24 -115.61 -21.11
CA LYS A 201 -66.54 -114.91 -20.02
C LYS A 201 -65.02 -114.88 -20.24
N LEU A 202 -64.41 -115.99 -20.65
CA LEU A 202 -62.98 -116.08 -20.97
C LEU A 202 -62.58 -115.17 -22.14
N ILE A 203 -63.41 -115.08 -23.19
CA ILE A 203 -63.21 -114.17 -24.33
C ILE A 203 -63.28 -112.72 -23.83
N SER A 204 -64.35 -112.34 -23.13
CA SER A 204 -64.53 -110.99 -22.58
C SER A 204 -63.42 -110.56 -21.62
N VAL A 205 -62.90 -111.48 -20.79
CA VAL A 205 -61.74 -111.21 -19.91
C VAL A 205 -60.44 -111.06 -20.70
N ARG A 206 -60.26 -111.79 -21.81
CA ARG A 206 -59.10 -111.60 -22.70
C ARG A 206 -59.16 -110.27 -23.44
N GLU A 207 -60.32 -109.90 -23.97
CA GLU A 207 -60.58 -108.60 -24.62
C GLU A 207 -60.33 -107.46 -23.62
N SER A 208 -60.92 -107.53 -22.42
CA SER A 208 -60.70 -106.54 -21.36
C SER A 208 -59.23 -106.44 -20.92
N LYS A 209 -58.52 -107.58 -20.80
CA LYS A 209 -57.07 -107.59 -20.54
C LYS A 209 -56.29 -106.91 -21.67
N GLN A 210 -56.64 -107.19 -22.92
CA GLN A 210 -55.95 -106.64 -24.08
C GLN A 210 -56.13 -105.11 -24.15
N SER A 211 -57.36 -104.61 -24.00
CA SER A 211 -57.61 -103.17 -23.94
C SER A 211 -56.97 -102.49 -22.73
N ALA A 212 -56.81 -103.20 -21.59
CA ALA A 212 -56.08 -102.69 -20.43
C ALA A 212 -54.56 -102.58 -20.68
N ILE A 213 -53.98 -103.51 -21.46
CA ILE A 213 -52.58 -103.44 -21.91
C ILE A 213 -52.41 -102.28 -22.89
N GLU A 214 -53.28 -102.16 -23.89
CA GLU A 214 -53.26 -101.08 -24.88
C GLU A 214 -53.40 -99.70 -24.22
N ALA A 215 -54.28 -99.57 -23.22
CA ALA A 215 -54.40 -98.34 -22.42
C ALA A 215 -53.14 -98.05 -21.60
N ALA A 216 -52.51 -99.07 -20.99
CA ALA A 216 -51.27 -98.91 -20.25
C ALA A 216 -50.09 -98.53 -21.17
N GLU A 217 -50.02 -99.07 -22.38
CA GLU A 217 -49.01 -98.71 -23.38
C GLU A 217 -49.24 -97.31 -23.96
N ALA A 218 -50.48 -96.89 -24.19
CA ALA A 218 -50.82 -95.52 -24.56
C ALA A 218 -50.37 -94.51 -23.48
N VAL A 219 -50.69 -94.76 -22.21
CA VAL A 219 -50.23 -93.93 -21.07
C VAL A 219 -48.70 -93.95 -20.96
N LYS A 220 -48.04 -95.10 -21.17
CA LYS A 220 -46.58 -95.22 -21.16
C LYS A 220 -45.91 -94.42 -22.29
N ASN A 221 -46.56 -94.28 -23.45
CA ASN A 221 -46.04 -93.48 -24.55
C ASN A 221 -46.28 -91.98 -24.30
N GLN A 222 -47.47 -91.58 -23.83
CA GLN A 222 -47.74 -90.21 -23.38
C GLN A 222 -46.77 -89.74 -22.28
N ALA A 223 -46.41 -90.63 -21.35
CA ALA A 223 -45.42 -90.32 -20.31
C ALA A 223 -44.03 -90.00 -20.89
N LYS A 224 -43.57 -90.73 -21.92
CA LYS A 224 -42.31 -90.44 -22.63
C LYS A 224 -42.39 -89.14 -23.42
N GLU A 225 -43.51 -88.88 -24.09
CA GLU A 225 -43.72 -87.63 -24.84
C GLU A 225 -43.66 -86.41 -23.91
N LEU A 226 -44.25 -86.52 -22.71
CA LEU A 226 -44.15 -85.50 -21.67
C LEU A 226 -42.73 -85.37 -21.10
N GLU A 227 -41.99 -86.47 -20.90
CA GLU A 227 -40.59 -86.45 -20.46
C GLU A 227 -39.66 -85.80 -21.52
N GLN A 228 -39.91 -86.04 -22.81
CA GLN A 228 -39.23 -85.39 -23.93
C GLN A 228 -39.59 -83.90 -24.02
N ALA A 229 -40.88 -83.54 -23.88
CA ALA A 229 -41.30 -82.13 -23.86
C ALA A 229 -40.73 -81.36 -22.65
N LEU A 230 -40.63 -81.99 -21.48
CA LEU A 230 -40.03 -81.39 -20.28
C LEU A 230 -38.52 -81.18 -20.44
N SER A 231 -37.80 -82.15 -21.00
CA SER A 231 -36.35 -82.04 -21.24
C SER A 231 -36.02 -81.03 -22.35
N GLN A 232 -36.77 -81.00 -23.45
CA GLN A 232 -36.66 -79.94 -24.47
C GLN A 232 -36.93 -78.54 -23.88
N LYS A 233 -37.96 -78.40 -23.03
CA LYS A 233 -38.26 -77.14 -22.34
C LYS A 233 -37.18 -76.75 -21.33
N ALA A 234 -36.52 -77.70 -20.68
CA ALA A 234 -35.39 -77.45 -19.80
C ALA A 234 -34.18 -76.90 -20.58
N ILE A 235 -33.84 -77.50 -21.73
CA ILE A 235 -32.78 -77.01 -22.62
C ILE A 235 -33.07 -75.58 -23.09
N GLY A 236 -34.30 -75.30 -23.53
CA GLY A 236 -34.72 -73.94 -23.93
C GLY A 236 -34.67 -72.93 -22.79
N TYR A 237 -35.02 -73.34 -21.56
CA TYR A 237 -34.90 -72.49 -20.37
C TYR A 237 -33.45 -72.22 -19.97
N GLU A 238 -32.55 -73.21 -20.11
CA GLU A 238 -31.13 -73.03 -19.84
C GLU A 238 -30.45 -72.13 -20.88
N ALA A 239 -30.80 -72.25 -22.17
CA ALA A 239 -30.35 -71.34 -23.22
C ALA A 239 -30.82 -69.90 -22.96
N TRP A 240 -32.12 -69.69 -22.73
CA TRP A 240 -32.69 -68.38 -22.38
C TRP A 240 -32.05 -67.78 -21.11
N LYS A 241 -31.76 -68.62 -20.11
CA LYS A 241 -31.06 -68.18 -18.89
C LYS A 241 -29.61 -67.76 -19.17
N GLN A 242 -28.90 -68.46 -20.07
CA GLN A 242 -27.55 -68.07 -20.48
C GLN A 242 -27.55 -66.76 -21.27
N GLU A 243 -28.50 -66.56 -22.19
CA GLU A 243 -28.71 -65.31 -22.92
C GLU A 243 -29.06 -64.15 -21.97
N LEU A 244 -29.94 -64.36 -20.99
CA LEU A 244 -30.27 -63.37 -19.96
C LEU A 244 -29.06 -63.00 -19.11
N GLU A 245 -28.23 -63.96 -18.71
CA GLU A 245 -26.97 -63.70 -17.99
C GLU A 245 -25.88 -63.08 -18.89
N HIS A 246 -25.93 -63.26 -20.21
CA HIS A 246 -25.07 -62.56 -21.17
C HIS A 246 -25.46 -61.08 -21.26
N ALA A 247 -26.74 -60.79 -21.56
CA ALA A 247 -27.27 -59.44 -21.63
C ALA A 247 -27.10 -58.66 -20.30
N ARG A 248 -27.21 -59.35 -19.15
CA ARG A 248 -26.89 -58.77 -17.83
C ARG A 248 -25.42 -58.38 -17.69
N LYS A 249 -24.48 -59.18 -18.21
CA LYS A 249 -23.04 -58.86 -18.21
C LYS A 249 -22.74 -57.67 -19.12
N GLU A 250 -23.29 -57.66 -20.33
CA GLU A 250 -23.14 -56.55 -21.30
C GLU A 250 -23.72 -55.24 -20.76
N TYR A 251 -24.89 -55.29 -20.13
CA TYR A 251 -25.45 -54.14 -19.42
C TYR A 251 -24.54 -53.70 -18.25
N THR A 252 -23.94 -54.64 -17.53
CA THR A 252 -23.03 -54.35 -16.42
C THR A 252 -21.67 -53.77 -16.88
N THR A 253 -21.17 -54.13 -18.07
CA THR A 253 -19.95 -53.51 -18.64
C THR A 253 -20.25 -52.13 -19.21
N THR A 254 -21.29 -51.99 -20.02
CA THR A 254 -21.68 -50.69 -20.59
C THR A 254 -22.07 -49.65 -19.53
N VAL A 255 -22.68 -50.05 -18.40
CA VAL A 255 -22.90 -49.15 -17.26
C VAL A 255 -21.59 -48.70 -16.60
N LYS A 256 -20.59 -49.58 -16.48
CA LYS A 256 -19.27 -49.21 -15.94
C LYS A 256 -18.50 -48.28 -16.88
N GLU A 257 -18.56 -48.52 -18.18
CA GLU A 257 -17.98 -47.65 -19.21
C GLU A 257 -18.67 -46.27 -19.23
N LEU A 258 -19.99 -46.24 -19.08
CA LEU A 258 -20.77 -45.02 -18.93
C LEU A 258 -20.43 -44.26 -17.64
N ASP A 259 -20.16 -44.95 -16.53
CA ASP A 259 -19.77 -44.30 -15.28
C ASP A 259 -18.30 -43.84 -15.28
N ALA A 260 -17.41 -44.54 -15.97
CA ALA A 260 -16.03 -44.10 -16.22
C ALA A 260 -15.99 -42.83 -17.09
N THR A 261 -16.71 -42.82 -18.22
CA THR A 261 -16.79 -41.66 -19.12
C THR A 261 -17.48 -40.45 -18.48
N LYS A 262 -18.43 -40.65 -17.55
CA LYS A 262 -18.95 -39.56 -16.69
C LYS A 262 -17.88 -38.99 -15.75
N GLN A 263 -17.01 -39.83 -15.18
CA GLN A 263 -15.93 -39.37 -14.31
C GLN A 263 -14.89 -38.57 -15.11
N GLU A 264 -14.53 -39.05 -16.31
CA GLU A 264 -13.66 -38.32 -17.25
C GLU A 264 -14.27 -36.97 -17.67
N LEU A 265 -15.56 -36.93 -18.03
CA LEU A 265 -16.26 -35.68 -18.35
C LEU A 265 -16.28 -34.69 -17.18
N ASN A 266 -16.46 -35.16 -15.95
CA ASN A 266 -16.42 -34.31 -14.76
C ASN A 266 -15.00 -33.81 -14.47
N LYS A 267 -13.97 -34.62 -14.72
CA LYS A 267 -12.57 -34.17 -14.63
C LYS A 267 -12.27 -33.10 -15.68
N ILE A 268 -12.66 -33.31 -16.94
CA ILE A 268 -12.46 -32.34 -18.04
C ILE A 268 -13.14 -31.00 -17.72
N ARG A 269 -14.29 -31.00 -17.03
CA ARG A 269 -14.94 -29.78 -16.51
C ARG A 269 -14.09 -29.09 -15.45
N GLN A 270 -13.59 -29.82 -14.45
CA GLN A 270 -12.71 -29.26 -13.42
C GLN A 270 -11.39 -28.71 -14.01
N ASP A 271 -10.80 -29.42 -14.96
CA ASP A 271 -9.60 -29.00 -15.70
C ASP A 271 -9.89 -27.71 -16.52
N PHE A 272 -11.08 -27.61 -17.14
CA PHE A 272 -11.53 -26.41 -17.87
C PHE A 272 -11.80 -25.21 -16.95
N ASP A 273 -12.50 -25.41 -15.83
CA ASP A 273 -12.79 -24.35 -14.85
C ASP A 273 -11.47 -23.81 -14.25
N THR A 274 -10.54 -24.70 -13.90
CA THR A 274 -9.18 -24.35 -13.45
C THR A 274 -8.41 -23.56 -14.52
N ALA A 275 -8.50 -23.96 -15.78
CA ALA A 275 -7.87 -23.23 -16.88
C ALA A 275 -8.52 -21.85 -17.14
N LEU A 276 -9.82 -21.72 -16.90
CA LEU A 276 -10.54 -20.44 -16.99
C LEU A 276 -10.12 -19.49 -15.87
N GLU A 277 -10.02 -19.97 -14.63
CA GLU A 277 -9.51 -19.20 -13.49
C GLU A 277 -8.05 -18.75 -13.71
N ALA A 278 -7.18 -19.65 -14.16
CA ALA A 278 -5.79 -19.33 -14.49
C ALA A 278 -5.69 -18.27 -15.61
N LYS A 279 -6.55 -18.35 -16.63
CA LYS A 279 -6.64 -17.35 -17.71
C LYS A 279 -7.11 -15.99 -17.19
N LEU A 280 -8.07 -15.95 -16.27
CA LEU A 280 -8.54 -14.71 -15.64
C LEU A 280 -7.45 -14.08 -14.77
N ALA A 281 -6.72 -14.87 -13.97
CA ALA A 281 -5.58 -14.42 -13.19
C ALA A 281 -4.43 -13.88 -14.07
N ALA A 282 -4.16 -14.53 -15.21
CA ALA A 282 -3.19 -14.05 -16.20
C ALA A 282 -3.60 -12.71 -16.83
N PHE A 283 -4.88 -12.50 -17.13
CA PHE A 283 -5.36 -11.18 -17.59
C PHE A 283 -5.28 -10.10 -16.52
N GLN A 284 -5.59 -10.42 -15.26
CA GLN A 284 -5.47 -9.45 -14.16
C GLN A 284 -4.02 -9.01 -13.95
N THR A 285 -3.08 -9.96 -13.87
CA THR A 285 -1.64 -9.66 -13.71
C THR A 285 -1.05 -8.93 -14.92
N ALA A 286 -1.44 -9.30 -16.15
CA ALA A 286 -1.06 -8.56 -17.36
C ALA A 286 -1.60 -7.10 -17.34
N GLY A 287 -2.84 -6.89 -16.90
CA GLY A 287 -3.43 -5.56 -16.73
C GLY A 287 -2.79 -4.74 -15.62
N GLU A 288 -2.27 -5.38 -14.56
CA GLU A 288 -1.48 -4.72 -13.51
C GLU A 288 -0.08 -4.32 -14.01
N ALA A 289 0.59 -5.21 -14.76
CA ALA A 289 1.87 -4.92 -15.40
C ALA A 289 1.75 -3.80 -16.45
N GLN A 290 0.67 -3.77 -17.24
CA GLN A 290 0.41 -2.69 -18.20
C GLN A 290 0.19 -1.34 -17.49
N ARG A 291 -0.56 -1.32 -16.39
CA ARG A 291 -0.80 -0.10 -15.59
C ARG A 291 0.47 0.41 -14.91
N SER A 292 1.31 -0.47 -14.36
CA SER A 292 2.58 -0.07 -13.74
C SER A 292 3.59 0.40 -14.79
N ALA A 293 3.66 -0.25 -15.97
CA ALA A 293 4.48 0.19 -17.09
C ALA A 293 4.08 1.59 -17.59
N LYS A 294 2.77 1.86 -17.75
CA LYS A 294 2.27 3.19 -18.15
C LYS A 294 2.65 4.27 -17.14
N LEU A 295 2.40 4.02 -15.85
CA LEU A 295 2.74 4.94 -14.75
C LEU A 295 4.26 5.19 -14.66
N ASN A 296 5.09 4.18 -14.90
CA ASN A 296 6.54 4.33 -14.95
C ASN A 296 7.00 5.11 -16.20
N SER A 297 6.35 4.95 -17.35
CA SER A 297 6.62 5.74 -18.56
C SER A 297 6.25 7.22 -18.37
N GLU A 298 5.14 7.51 -17.69
CA GLU A 298 4.74 8.88 -17.33
C GLU A 298 5.76 9.54 -16.38
N LYS A 299 6.25 8.80 -15.37
CA LYS A 299 7.35 9.25 -14.50
C LYS A 299 8.66 9.50 -15.26
N LEU A 300 9.03 8.62 -16.18
CA LEU A 300 10.25 8.77 -17.00
C LEU A 300 10.16 9.99 -17.91
N HIS A 301 8.99 10.29 -18.45
CA HIS A 301 8.76 11.51 -19.25
C HIS A 301 8.90 12.78 -18.39
N GLU A 302 8.29 12.82 -17.21
CA GLU A 302 8.39 13.98 -16.31
C GLU A 302 9.83 14.18 -15.78
N LEU A 303 10.54 13.11 -15.41
CA LEU A 303 11.96 13.19 -15.06
C LEU A 303 12.82 13.67 -16.24
N SER A 304 12.51 13.24 -17.47
CA SER A 304 13.22 13.68 -18.67
C SER A 304 13.00 15.18 -18.96
N LYS A 305 11.78 15.68 -18.72
CA LYS A 305 11.45 17.11 -18.78
C LYS A 305 12.20 17.91 -17.71
N GLN A 306 12.25 17.42 -16.47
CA GLN A 306 13.01 18.07 -15.38
C GLN A 306 14.51 18.12 -15.71
N ILE A 307 15.08 17.03 -16.22
CA ILE A 307 16.47 16.97 -16.71
C ILE A 307 16.71 17.97 -17.85
N ALA A 308 15.75 18.17 -18.76
CA ALA A 308 15.85 19.19 -19.80
C ALA A 308 15.88 20.61 -19.22
N THR A 309 14.96 20.95 -18.32
CA THR A 309 14.95 22.28 -17.67
C THR A 309 16.19 22.54 -16.81
N MET A 310 16.74 21.51 -16.16
CA MET A 310 18.00 21.65 -15.41
C MET A 310 19.20 21.87 -16.33
N LYS A 311 19.23 21.26 -17.53
CA LYS A 311 20.29 21.53 -18.53
C LYS A 311 20.21 22.96 -19.06
N GLU A 312 19.01 23.42 -19.41
CA GLU A 312 18.75 24.81 -19.84
C GLU A 312 19.19 25.82 -18.77
N GLN A 313 18.86 25.57 -17.49
CA GLN A 313 19.34 26.38 -16.37
C GLN A 313 20.87 26.35 -16.21
N ILE A 314 21.52 25.20 -16.39
CA ILE A 314 22.99 25.07 -16.36
C ILE A 314 23.63 25.83 -17.53
N GLU A 315 23.02 25.84 -18.71
CA GLU A 315 23.49 26.58 -19.88
C GLU A 315 23.32 28.09 -19.68
N HIS A 316 22.19 28.55 -19.14
CA HIS A 316 21.98 29.95 -18.75
C HIS A 316 22.98 30.40 -17.66
N LEU A 317 23.23 29.57 -16.64
CA LEU A 317 24.21 29.87 -15.58
C LEU A 317 25.64 29.94 -16.13
N LYS A 318 26.01 29.08 -17.09
CA LYS A 318 27.30 29.17 -17.79
C LYS A 318 27.43 30.46 -18.60
N ALA A 319 26.39 30.83 -19.36
CA ALA A 319 26.38 32.07 -20.12
C ALA A 319 26.53 33.31 -19.22
N ALA A 320 25.76 33.37 -18.13
CA ALA A 320 25.87 34.43 -17.13
C ALA A 320 27.23 34.46 -16.43
N SER A 321 27.82 33.29 -16.13
CA SER A 321 29.16 33.19 -15.54
C SER A 321 30.27 33.67 -16.51
N SER A 322 30.16 33.35 -17.80
CA SER A 322 31.09 33.85 -18.82
C SER A 322 30.95 35.37 -18.96
N GLN A 323 29.72 35.89 -19.09
CA GLN A 323 29.47 37.33 -19.16
C GLN A 323 29.99 38.08 -17.93
N ALA A 324 29.88 37.48 -16.73
CA ALA A 324 30.45 38.02 -15.51
C ALA A 324 31.99 38.07 -15.58
N GLN A 325 32.65 37.00 -16.05
CA GLN A 325 34.11 36.97 -16.26
C GLN A 325 34.56 38.00 -17.30
N ASP A 326 33.92 38.06 -18.47
CA ASP A 326 34.17 39.06 -19.52
C ASP A 326 34.00 40.52 -19.02
N SER A 327 33.13 40.74 -18.04
CA SER A 327 32.92 42.05 -17.42
C SER A 327 33.97 42.35 -16.34
N GLN A 328 34.40 41.34 -15.59
CA GLN A 328 35.45 41.45 -14.59
C GLN A 328 36.81 41.74 -15.25
N GLU A 329 37.11 41.11 -16.39
CA GLU A 329 38.32 41.36 -17.17
C GLU A 329 38.39 42.84 -17.60
N LYS A 330 37.35 43.36 -18.24
CA LYS A 330 37.25 44.78 -18.66
C LYS A 330 37.38 45.76 -17.49
N VAL A 331 36.75 45.46 -16.35
CA VAL A 331 36.87 46.30 -15.14
C VAL A 331 38.29 46.25 -14.56
N MET A 332 39.01 45.13 -14.71
CA MET A 332 40.42 45.03 -14.33
C MET A 332 41.34 45.78 -15.30
N GLU A 333 41.11 45.68 -16.62
CA GLU A 333 41.81 46.48 -17.64
C GLU A 333 41.63 47.99 -17.39
N GLU A 334 40.39 48.45 -17.17
CA GLU A 334 40.12 49.85 -16.81
C GLU A 334 40.82 50.27 -15.52
N ARG A 335 40.84 49.40 -14.51
CA ARG A 335 41.52 49.66 -13.23
C ARG A 335 43.03 49.76 -13.41
N GLU A 336 43.64 48.91 -14.23
CA GLU A 336 45.07 48.91 -14.50
C GLU A 336 45.50 50.10 -15.38
N ALA A 337 44.66 50.51 -16.33
CA ALA A 337 44.81 51.77 -17.07
C ALA A 337 44.75 53.00 -16.14
N ARG A 338 43.81 53.04 -15.18
CA ARG A 338 43.75 54.12 -14.17
C ARG A 338 44.95 54.08 -13.22
N LEU A 339 45.40 52.90 -12.78
CA LEU A 339 46.56 52.74 -11.89
C LEU A 339 47.87 53.15 -12.57
N SER A 340 48.07 52.80 -13.83
CA SER A 340 49.24 53.23 -14.62
C SER A 340 49.22 54.75 -14.88
N PHE A 341 48.05 55.34 -15.19
CA PHE A 341 47.90 56.80 -15.24
C PHE A 341 48.31 57.48 -13.91
N TYR A 342 47.77 57.04 -12.77
CA TYR A 342 48.12 57.62 -11.46
C TYR A 342 49.59 57.39 -11.07
N LYS A 343 50.18 56.24 -11.46
CA LYS A 343 51.61 55.99 -11.26
C LYS A 343 52.45 56.98 -12.05
N ASN A 344 52.16 57.17 -13.33
CA ASN A 344 52.90 58.07 -14.21
C ASN A 344 52.75 59.54 -13.74
N ALA A 345 51.53 59.97 -13.37
CA ALA A 345 51.28 61.30 -12.84
C ALA A 345 52.00 61.55 -11.49
N LYS A 346 52.09 60.53 -10.62
CA LYS A 346 52.90 60.60 -9.39
C LYS A 346 54.38 60.76 -9.72
N GLU A 347 54.90 59.97 -10.66
CA GLU A 347 56.31 60.00 -11.07
C GLU A 347 56.66 61.36 -11.69
N GLU A 348 55.80 61.92 -12.55
CA GLU A 348 55.93 63.26 -13.10
C GLU A 348 55.91 64.36 -12.02
N ALA A 349 54.98 64.28 -11.06
CA ALA A 349 54.92 65.21 -9.94
C ALA A 349 56.15 65.12 -9.02
N GLN A 350 56.66 63.90 -8.78
CA GLN A 350 57.87 63.66 -8.00
C GLN A 350 59.12 64.19 -8.72
N ASN A 351 59.19 64.06 -10.05
CA ASN A 351 60.26 64.65 -10.87
C ASN A 351 60.19 66.19 -10.88
N LYS A 352 59.00 66.80 -10.97
CA LYS A 352 58.82 68.25 -10.81
C LYS A 352 59.24 68.75 -9.43
N LEU A 353 59.00 67.98 -8.38
CA LEU A 353 59.45 68.30 -7.03
C LEU A 353 60.98 68.20 -6.88
N THR A 354 61.64 67.27 -7.57
CA THR A 354 63.12 67.21 -7.56
C THR A 354 63.76 68.29 -8.44
N THR A 355 63.16 68.71 -9.57
CA THR A 355 63.68 69.87 -10.32
C THR A 355 63.54 71.16 -9.50
N LEU A 356 62.36 71.45 -8.93
CA LEU A 356 62.15 72.61 -8.07
C LEU A 356 63.08 72.62 -6.84
N LYS A 357 63.42 71.45 -6.29
CA LYS A 357 64.39 71.34 -5.19
C LYS A 357 65.85 71.56 -5.64
N ASN A 358 66.18 71.29 -6.89
CA ASN A 358 67.50 71.57 -7.46
C ASN A 358 67.62 73.01 -8.00
N GLU A 359 66.50 73.64 -8.36
CA GLU A 359 66.37 75.07 -8.71
C GLU A 359 66.36 75.99 -7.47
N TYR A 360 66.19 75.42 -6.28
CA TYR A 360 66.28 76.14 -5.01
C TYR A 360 67.76 76.41 -4.67
N ASP A 361 68.22 77.64 -4.92
CA ASP A 361 69.55 78.12 -4.50
C ASP A 361 69.66 78.21 -2.97
N GLN A 362 69.96 77.07 -2.34
CA GLN A 362 70.22 76.97 -0.91
C GLN A 362 71.40 77.85 -0.49
N GLU A 363 72.45 77.95 -1.31
CA GLU A 363 73.62 78.80 -1.06
C GLU A 363 73.26 80.30 -1.10
N LEU A 364 72.38 80.72 -2.02
CA LEU A 364 71.88 82.10 -2.04
C LEU A 364 71.05 82.40 -0.79
N THR A 365 70.19 81.47 -0.40
CA THR A 365 69.34 81.62 0.80
C THR A 365 70.20 81.74 2.07
N GLN A 366 71.20 80.86 2.22
CA GLN A 366 72.17 80.91 3.33
C GLN A 366 73.05 82.17 3.28
N SER A 367 73.42 82.66 2.09
CA SER A 367 74.15 83.93 1.94
C SER A 367 73.30 85.14 2.33
N LEU A 368 72.01 85.14 2.03
CA LEU A 368 71.07 86.19 2.46
C LEU A 368 70.80 86.14 3.96
N GLU A 369 70.67 84.95 4.55
CA GLU A 369 70.53 84.74 5.99
C GLU A 369 71.80 85.18 6.76
N ALA A 370 72.99 84.85 6.24
CA ALA A 370 74.26 85.33 6.80
C ALA A 370 74.40 86.86 6.73
N LYS A 371 74.02 87.50 5.61
CA LYS A 371 73.99 88.95 5.47
C LYS A 371 72.96 89.63 6.37
N LEU A 372 71.82 88.97 6.63
CA LEU A 372 70.83 89.45 7.59
C LEU A 372 71.40 89.42 9.02
N HIS A 373 72.19 88.39 9.36
CA HIS A 373 72.89 88.31 10.64
C HIS A 373 73.99 89.40 10.76
N GLU A 374 74.86 89.51 9.75
CA GLU A 374 75.92 90.51 9.65
C GLU A 374 75.39 91.94 9.82
N THR A 375 74.36 92.32 9.03
CA THR A 375 73.73 93.64 9.15
C THR A 375 72.96 93.84 10.47
N SER A 376 72.46 92.78 11.10
CA SER A 376 71.85 92.87 12.44
C SER A 376 72.90 93.13 13.53
N GLU A 377 74.08 92.51 13.41
CA GLU A 377 75.23 92.76 14.30
C GLU A 377 75.80 94.17 14.10
N GLU A 378 75.92 94.65 12.85
CA GLU A 378 76.30 96.04 12.55
C GLU A 378 75.32 97.05 13.18
N ILE A 379 74.00 96.83 13.03
CA ILE A 379 72.97 97.65 13.66
C ILE A 379 73.11 97.63 15.20
N GLN A 380 73.40 96.48 15.80
CA GLN A 380 73.60 96.37 17.25
C GLN A 380 74.86 97.13 17.72
N VAL A 381 75.96 97.05 16.97
CA VAL A 381 77.19 97.83 17.24
C VAL A 381 76.93 99.33 17.11
N LEU A 382 76.23 99.78 16.06
CA LEU A 382 75.87 101.19 15.88
C LEU A 382 74.97 101.70 17.01
N GLN A 383 73.99 100.90 17.46
CA GLN A 383 73.16 101.26 18.62
C GLN A 383 73.98 101.40 19.91
N GLU A 384 75.01 100.58 20.13
CA GLU A 384 75.87 100.71 21.30
C GLU A 384 76.81 101.94 21.20
N GLN A 385 77.36 102.21 20.01
CA GLN A 385 78.13 103.42 19.74
C GLN A 385 77.30 104.70 19.97
N MET A 386 76.03 104.71 19.56
CA MET A 386 75.11 105.82 19.83
C MET A 386 74.88 106.04 21.33
N LYS A 387 74.69 104.97 22.12
CA LYS A 387 74.59 105.07 23.60
C LYS A 387 75.87 105.63 24.20
N GLN A 388 77.03 105.18 23.75
CA GLN A 388 78.33 105.61 24.25
C GLN A 388 78.61 107.08 23.91
N ALA A 389 78.29 107.53 22.70
CA ALA A 389 78.39 108.93 22.30
C ALA A 389 77.46 109.82 23.14
N HIS A 390 76.18 109.47 23.26
CA HIS A 390 75.21 110.18 24.09
C HIS A 390 75.62 110.23 25.58
N ALA A 391 76.22 109.17 26.12
CA ALA A 391 76.75 109.17 27.48
C ALA A 391 77.91 110.19 27.63
N SER A 392 78.84 110.21 26.69
CA SER A 392 79.97 111.18 26.65
C SER A 392 79.48 112.63 26.52
N GLU A 393 78.47 112.88 25.68
CA GLU A 393 77.81 114.19 25.56
C GLU A 393 77.14 114.60 26.87
N MET A 394 76.42 113.68 27.53
CA MET A 394 75.75 113.94 28.82
C MET A 394 76.72 114.10 29.99
N ASP A 395 77.93 113.56 29.93
CA ASP A 395 79.02 113.85 30.88
C ASP A 395 79.65 115.23 30.58
N SER A 396 79.87 115.57 29.31
CA SER A 396 80.36 116.89 28.86
C SER A 396 79.41 118.03 29.25
N VAL A 397 78.10 117.87 29.01
CA VAL A 397 77.07 118.83 29.45
C VAL A 397 77.07 118.98 30.98
N ARG A 398 77.35 117.91 31.73
CA ARG A 398 77.50 117.99 33.20
C ARG A 398 78.74 118.77 33.61
N LEU A 399 79.86 118.64 32.91
CA LEU A 399 81.08 119.42 33.14
C LEU A 399 80.83 120.92 32.88
N ILE A 400 80.27 121.26 31.71
CA ILE A 400 79.91 122.64 31.34
C ILE A 400 78.91 123.24 32.35
N THR A 401 77.97 122.44 32.86
CA THR A 401 77.01 122.87 33.91
C THR A 401 77.69 123.16 35.25
N LEU A 402 78.84 122.53 35.55
CA LEU A 402 79.64 122.85 36.75
C LEU A 402 80.45 124.12 36.54
N GLU A 403 81.12 124.27 35.39
CA GLU A 403 81.87 125.48 35.02
C GLU A 403 80.96 126.73 35.00
N ILE A 404 79.75 126.62 34.46
CA ILE A 404 78.75 127.70 34.48
C ILE A 404 78.34 128.06 35.92
N LYS A 405 78.22 127.09 36.84
CA LYS A 405 77.90 127.36 38.26
C LYS A 405 79.06 128.05 38.97
N GLU A 406 80.29 127.67 38.68
CA GLU A 406 81.49 128.31 39.23
C GLU A 406 81.64 129.75 38.70
N ALA A 407 81.45 129.97 37.40
CA ALA A 407 81.41 131.30 36.79
C ALA A 407 80.23 132.17 37.31
N THR A 408 79.07 131.57 37.60
CA THR A 408 77.94 132.28 38.22
C THR A 408 78.29 132.73 39.65
N LYS A 409 79.01 131.89 40.40
CA LYS A 409 79.44 132.20 41.77
C LYS A 409 80.48 133.32 41.81
N THR A 410 81.47 133.32 40.92
CA THR A 410 82.46 134.42 40.86
C THR A 410 81.83 135.73 40.39
N LEU A 411 80.83 135.68 39.50
CA LEU A 411 80.10 136.87 39.06
C LEU A 411 79.19 137.45 40.17
N GLN A 412 78.63 136.59 41.02
CA GLN A 412 77.94 137.01 42.27
C GLN A 412 78.91 137.72 43.23
N GLU A 413 80.11 137.17 43.44
CA GLU A 413 81.15 137.77 44.29
C GLU A 413 81.59 139.16 43.77
N VAL A 414 81.74 139.31 42.44
CA VAL A 414 82.02 140.61 41.81
C VAL A 414 80.87 141.62 41.96
N ALA A 415 79.61 141.18 41.98
CA ALA A 415 78.47 142.07 42.25
C ALA A 415 78.41 142.55 43.71
N GLU A 416 78.86 141.73 44.65
CA GLU A 416 79.02 142.10 46.07
C GLU A 416 80.19 143.08 46.26
N GLU A 417 81.30 142.92 45.52
CA GLU A 417 82.35 143.95 45.45
C GLU A 417 81.85 145.26 44.82
N GLU A 418 81.14 145.20 43.69
CA GLU A 418 80.64 146.38 42.96
C GLU A 418 79.66 147.21 43.81
N THR A 419 78.77 146.55 44.55
CA THR A 419 77.88 147.22 45.50
C THR A 419 78.61 147.78 46.72
N SER A 420 79.69 147.13 47.21
CA SER A 420 80.53 147.69 48.27
C SER A 420 81.26 148.98 47.81
N LEU A 421 81.76 149.00 46.58
CA LEU A 421 82.42 150.16 45.97
C LEU A 421 81.42 151.30 45.72
N ARG A 422 80.21 150.98 45.26
CA ARG A 422 79.12 151.95 45.08
C ARG A 422 78.78 152.67 46.38
N ASN A 423 78.66 151.93 47.49
CA ASN A 423 78.41 152.50 48.82
C ASN A 423 79.57 153.41 49.29
N LEU A 424 80.83 153.05 49.00
CA LEU A 424 81.99 153.89 49.30
C LEU A 424 81.98 155.20 48.50
N VAL A 425 81.62 155.14 47.21
CA VAL A 425 81.50 156.32 46.33
C VAL A 425 80.41 157.26 46.83
N ASP A 426 79.24 156.76 47.21
CA ASP A 426 78.17 157.62 47.75
C ASP A 426 78.54 158.19 49.13
N SER A 427 79.30 157.47 49.97
CA SER A 427 79.86 158.03 51.21
C SER A 427 80.75 159.25 50.93
N LEU A 428 81.76 159.10 50.05
CA LEU A 428 82.66 160.19 49.64
C LEU A 428 81.89 161.36 49.00
N ARG A 429 80.80 161.07 48.29
CA ARG A 429 79.92 162.09 47.70
C ARG A 429 79.18 162.90 48.76
N THR A 430 78.75 162.30 49.86
CA THR A 430 78.12 163.04 50.98
C THR A 430 79.12 163.92 51.74
N GLU A 431 80.36 163.45 51.95
CA GLU A 431 81.43 164.28 52.52
C GLU A 431 81.76 165.48 51.62
N LEU A 432 81.75 165.30 50.29
CA LEU A 432 82.02 166.38 49.34
C LEU A 432 80.92 167.47 49.33
N GLU A 433 79.65 167.12 49.56
CA GLU A 433 78.58 168.12 49.75
C GLU A 433 78.61 168.77 51.15
N GLN A 434 79.09 168.07 52.18
CA GLN A 434 79.32 168.64 53.51
C GLN A 434 80.40 169.74 53.45
N VAL A 435 81.54 169.47 52.80
CA VAL A 435 82.63 170.46 52.61
C VAL A 435 82.17 171.68 51.82
N LYS A 436 81.25 171.53 50.84
CA LYS A 436 80.67 172.68 50.12
C LYS A 436 79.84 173.59 51.02
N LYS A 437 79.05 173.04 51.95
CA LYS A 437 78.29 173.86 52.91
C LYS A 437 79.22 174.68 53.81
N GLU A 438 80.27 174.05 54.33
CA GLU A 438 81.27 174.71 55.17
C GLU A 438 82.03 175.82 54.40
N GLN A 439 82.14 175.70 53.07
CA GLN A 439 82.69 176.73 52.19
C GLN A 439 81.76 177.94 51.97
N GLU A 440 80.42 177.79 52.08
CA GLU A 440 79.49 178.92 52.01
C GLU A 440 79.34 179.62 53.38
N GLU A 441 79.27 178.89 54.49
CA GLU A 441 79.16 179.47 55.86
C GLU A 441 80.36 180.34 56.29
N LEU A 442 81.51 180.20 55.62
CA LEU A 442 82.68 181.07 55.80
C LEU A 442 82.60 182.34 54.93
N LYS A 443 82.06 182.26 53.70
CA LYS A 443 81.91 183.43 52.81
C LYS A 443 80.95 184.48 53.37
N GLU A 444 79.85 184.06 53.99
CA GLU A 444 78.86 184.99 54.55
C GLU A 444 79.38 185.83 55.72
N LYS A 445 80.46 185.42 56.39
CA LYS A 445 81.05 186.15 57.52
C LYS A 445 82.13 187.16 57.13
N GLU A 446 82.69 187.05 55.93
CA GLU A 446 83.71 187.98 55.41
C GLU A 446 83.05 189.15 54.66
N GLN A 447 81.99 188.89 53.88
CA GLN A 447 81.30 189.91 53.08
C GLN A 447 80.40 190.87 53.90
N ALA A 448 80.36 190.72 55.23
CA ALA A 448 79.70 191.66 56.14
C ALA A 448 80.53 192.92 56.43
N ALA A 449 81.79 193.02 55.94
CA ALA A 449 82.74 194.03 56.40
C ALA A 449 83.59 194.74 55.31
N GLU A 450 83.19 194.73 54.02
CA GLU A 450 83.92 195.50 52.98
C GLU A 450 83.03 196.33 52.05
N ALA A 451 82.24 197.23 52.66
CA ALA A 451 81.73 198.43 52.02
C ALA A 451 82.08 199.67 52.89
N LEU A 452 83.13 200.43 52.58
CA LEU A 452 84.10 200.36 51.45
C LEU A 452 84.83 199.00 51.31
N ALA A 453 85.12 198.44 50.12
CA ALA A 453 84.66 198.84 48.78
C ALA A 453 84.73 197.74 47.66
N ALA A 454 83.70 196.90 47.58
CA ALA A 454 82.93 196.61 46.34
C ALA A 454 83.38 195.56 45.24
N THR A 455 82.37 195.04 44.48
CA THR A 455 82.29 194.59 43.03
C THR A 455 82.43 193.11 42.46
N LEU A 456 81.28 192.46 42.02
CA LEU A 456 80.93 191.62 40.76
C LEU A 456 81.23 190.03 40.55
N THR A 457 80.50 189.23 39.67
CA THR A 457 80.22 187.68 39.61
C THR A 457 79.83 187.01 38.19
N ASP A 458 79.50 185.71 37.76
CA ASP A 458 79.59 184.16 38.00
C ASP A 458 78.79 183.31 36.81
N LYS A 459 78.46 181.98 36.46
CA LYS A 459 78.38 180.46 36.81
C LYS A 459 78.13 179.37 35.60
N LEU A 460 78.03 177.98 35.82
CA LEU A 460 77.31 176.77 35.10
C LEU A 460 77.92 175.81 33.93
N GLN A 461 77.56 174.55 33.44
CA GLN A 461 76.67 173.28 33.65
C GLN A 461 77.04 171.87 32.86
N ASN A 462 76.15 170.83 32.57
CA ASN A 462 76.35 169.32 32.17
C ASN A 462 75.14 168.59 31.37
N GLY A 463 74.94 167.29 30.87
CA GLY A 463 75.58 165.92 30.53
C GLY A 463 74.63 164.58 30.41
N SER A 464 74.77 163.50 29.51
CA SER A 464 73.95 162.15 29.43
C SER A 464 74.32 160.97 28.38
N GLU A 465 73.76 159.68 28.39
CA GLU A 465 73.95 158.43 27.45
C GLU A 465 72.79 157.28 27.38
N GLU A 466 72.90 155.99 26.80
CA GLU A 466 71.78 154.98 26.37
C GLU A 466 71.93 153.33 26.41
N THR A 467 70.97 152.41 25.98
CA THR A 467 70.96 150.83 25.91
C THR A 467 69.76 150.11 25.07
N SER A 468 69.33 148.79 24.80
CA SER A 468 69.48 147.25 25.01
C SER A 468 68.70 146.35 23.89
N SER A 469 68.22 145.04 23.75
CA SER A 469 68.13 143.56 24.26
C SER A 469 67.29 142.59 23.22
N VAL A 470 66.87 141.25 23.16
CA VAL A 470 67.01 139.77 23.66
C VAL A 470 66.19 138.64 22.80
N VAL A 471 66.22 137.24 22.98
CA VAL A 471 65.82 136.06 22.02
C VAL A 471 65.08 134.69 22.57
N GLU A 472 64.92 133.53 21.81
CA GLU A 472 64.02 132.24 21.81
C GLU A 472 64.40 130.86 22.59
N LYS A 473 64.03 129.51 22.39
CA LYS A 473 63.35 128.54 21.37
C LYS A 473 63.05 126.97 21.76
N GLU A 474 62.36 126.12 20.91
CA GLU A 474 62.23 124.56 20.68
C GLU A 474 61.53 123.49 21.67
N SER A 475 61.21 122.13 21.50
CA SER A 475 61.24 120.92 20.52
C SER A 475 60.29 119.62 20.84
N GLU A 476 60.42 118.35 20.23
CA GLU A 476 59.53 117.08 20.29
C GLU A 476 60.24 115.66 20.02
N ASP A 477 59.68 114.43 20.31
CA ASP A 477 59.92 113.11 19.54
C ASP A 477 59.07 111.80 19.86
N SER A 478 58.99 110.77 18.95
CA SER A 478 58.31 109.42 19.15
C SER A 478 58.59 108.29 18.09
N ALA A 479 58.97 107.05 18.47
CA ALA A 479 59.22 105.93 17.50
C ALA A 479 59.03 104.42 17.89
N ALA A 480 58.62 104.04 19.12
CA ALA A 480 58.86 102.67 19.63
C ALA A 480 57.75 101.58 19.45
N VAL A 481 56.60 101.89 18.85
CA VAL A 481 55.37 101.06 18.99
C VAL A 481 55.08 100.13 17.79
N GLU A 482 55.49 100.52 16.58
CA GLU A 482 55.02 99.97 15.30
C GLU A 482 55.29 98.47 15.09
N LEU A 483 56.46 97.97 15.53
CA LEU A 483 56.91 96.60 15.21
C LEU A 483 56.27 95.51 16.09
N LYS A 484 55.91 95.83 17.34
CA LYS A 484 55.34 94.84 18.28
C LYS A 484 53.93 94.39 17.86
N ILE A 485 53.19 95.28 17.20
CA ILE A 485 51.82 95.05 16.75
C ILE A 485 51.77 94.01 15.61
N LYS A 486 52.69 94.11 14.64
CA LYS A 486 52.67 93.29 13.40
C LYS A 486 52.99 91.82 13.63
N GLN A 487 53.74 91.49 14.68
CA GLN A 487 53.99 90.09 15.07
C GLN A 487 52.76 89.48 15.77
N LEU A 488 52.16 90.20 16.72
CA LEU A 488 50.97 89.75 17.45
C LEU A 488 49.76 89.54 16.53
N SER A 489 49.60 90.35 15.47
CA SER A 489 48.52 90.16 14.49
C SER A 489 48.62 88.83 13.73
N PHE A 490 49.83 88.36 13.43
CA PHE A 490 50.01 87.12 12.66
C PHE A 490 49.72 85.88 13.50
N GLU A 491 50.19 85.85 14.75
CA GLU A 491 49.90 84.76 15.70
C GLU A 491 48.39 84.70 16.05
N THR A 492 47.75 85.86 16.22
CA THR A 492 46.30 85.95 16.46
C THR A 492 45.49 85.46 15.24
N GLU A 493 45.93 85.78 14.02
CA GLU A 493 45.25 85.32 12.80
C GLU A 493 45.50 83.83 12.48
N ALA A 494 46.64 83.27 12.87
CA ALA A 494 46.87 81.83 12.79
C ALA A 494 45.89 81.07 13.72
N ALA A 495 45.80 81.47 14.99
CA ALA A 495 44.86 80.89 15.95
C ALA A 495 43.40 81.02 15.49
N ARG A 496 43.02 82.17 14.92
CA ARG A 496 41.68 82.38 14.34
C ARG A 496 41.38 81.41 13.20
N ARG A 497 42.33 81.15 12.30
CA ARG A 497 42.14 80.21 11.18
C ARG A 497 42.01 78.76 11.64
N GLU A 498 42.75 78.36 12.67
CA GLU A 498 42.59 77.03 13.29
C GLU A 498 41.23 76.87 13.99
N GLU A 499 40.75 77.91 14.70
CA GLU A 499 39.39 77.93 15.26
C GLU A 499 38.31 77.85 14.16
N GLU A 500 38.44 78.63 13.09
CA GLU A 500 37.51 78.63 11.95
C GLU A 500 37.48 77.27 11.23
N GLU A 501 38.62 76.61 11.04
CA GLU A 501 38.69 75.27 10.42
C GLU A 501 38.09 74.18 11.34
N MET A 502 38.39 74.22 12.65
CA MET A 502 37.78 73.30 13.63
C MET A 502 36.27 73.52 13.76
N ARG A 503 35.81 74.76 13.61
CA ARG A 503 34.38 75.13 13.57
C ARG A 503 33.70 74.61 12.32
N SER A 504 34.32 74.70 11.13
CA SER A 504 33.78 74.12 9.88
C SER A 504 33.59 72.61 10.03
N LYS A 505 34.64 71.89 10.42
CA LYS A 505 34.59 70.44 10.66
C LYS A 505 33.52 70.04 11.68
N THR A 506 33.33 70.85 12.72
CA THR A 506 32.27 70.63 13.72
C THR A 506 30.87 70.86 13.13
N GLN A 507 30.69 71.83 12.24
CA GLN A 507 29.42 72.06 11.53
C GLN A 507 29.12 70.99 10.49
N GLU A 508 30.12 70.50 9.76
CA GLU A 508 30.01 69.39 8.80
C GLU A 508 29.59 68.09 9.51
N LEU A 509 30.26 67.73 10.62
CA LEU A 509 29.90 66.57 11.45
C LEU A 509 28.50 66.71 12.05
N LYS A 510 28.09 67.92 12.44
CA LYS A 510 26.73 68.21 12.93
C LYS A 510 25.68 68.02 11.84
N HIS A 511 25.93 68.48 10.62
CA HIS A 511 25.00 68.31 9.50
C HIS A 511 24.90 66.86 9.02
N GLU A 512 25.99 66.08 9.00
CA GLU A 512 25.90 64.66 8.67
C GLU A 512 25.17 63.86 9.78
N ALA A 513 25.35 64.24 11.06
CA ALA A 513 24.57 63.66 12.16
C ALA A 513 23.08 64.02 12.07
N GLU A 514 22.73 65.25 11.71
CA GLU A 514 21.35 65.70 11.47
C GLU A 514 20.71 64.95 10.29
N LYS A 515 21.45 64.77 9.19
CA LYS A 515 21.04 64.00 8.01
C LYS A 515 20.84 62.52 8.33
N SER A 516 21.73 61.91 9.10
CA SER A 516 21.59 60.54 9.61
C SER A 516 20.34 60.39 10.50
N LYS A 517 20.11 61.34 11.41
CA LYS A 517 18.92 61.38 12.28
C LYS A 517 17.62 61.53 11.48
N ALA A 518 17.60 62.37 10.43
CA ALA A 518 16.44 62.54 9.56
C ALA A 518 16.07 61.24 8.82
N MET A 519 17.08 60.51 8.29
CA MET A 519 16.85 59.20 7.66
C MET A 519 16.34 58.16 8.67
N ALA A 520 16.86 58.16 9.90
CA ALA A 520 16.39 57.27 10.96
C ALA A 520 14.92 57.56 11.35
N GLU A 521 14.53 58.84 11.46
CA GLU A 521 13.14 59.24 11.72
C GLU A 521 12.18 58.87 10.57
N GLU A 522 12.63 58.93 9.32
CA GLU A 522 11.83 58.50 8.17
C GLU A 522 11.61 56.98 8.17
N LEU A 523 12.66 56.20 8.44
CA LEU A 523 12.57 54.74 8.60
C LEU A 523 11.68 54.35 9.79
N GLN A 524 11.75 55.08 10.91
CA GLN A 524 10.87 54.87 12.05
C GLN A 524 9.40 55.13 11.70
N LYS A 525 9.09 56.22 10.98
CA LYS A 525 7.72 56.53 10.52
C LYS A 525 7.21 55.46 9.54
N LYS A 526 8.06 54.95 8.64
CA LYS A 526 7.72 53.83 7.75
C LYS A 526 7.44 52.54 8.53
N LEU A 527 8.25 52.21 9.54
CA LEU A 527 8.02 51.06 10.41
C LEU A 527 6.69 51.18 11.19
N GLU A 528 6.39 52.37 11.73
CA GLU A 528 5.13 52.63 12.44
C GLU A 528 3.89 52.48 11.53
N LEU A 529 3.98 52.92 10.27
CA LEU A 529 2.94 52.71 9.27
C LEU A 529 2.73 51.22 8.95
N PHE A 530 3.81 50.44 8.78
CA PHE A 530 3.69 49.00 8.55
C PHE A 530 3.13 48.25 9.78
N LEU A 531 3.46 48.67 11.00
CA LEU A 531 2.87 48.11 12.22
C LEU A 531 1.37 48.40 12.29
N LYS A 532 0.94 49.63 12.03
CA LYS A 532 -0.49 49.99 11.98
C LYS A 532 -1.25 49.22 10.90
N GLN A 533 -0.68 49.06 9.70
CA GLN A 533 -1.28 48.23 8.65
C GLN A 533 -1.37 46.74 9.05
N ALA A 534 -0.40 46.22 9.80
CA ALA A 534 -0.46 44.85 10.32
C ALA A 534 -1.51 44.69 11.43
N GLU A 535 -1.67 45.68 12.30
CA GLU A 535 -2.74 45.72 13.32
C GLU A 535 -4.13 45.85 12.70
N GLU A 536 -4.30 46.72 11.69
CA GLU A 536 -5.53 46.87 10.90
C GLU A 536 -5.88 45.58 10.16
N ALA A 537 -4.91 44.95 9.49
CA ALA A 537 -5.11 43.67 8.80
C ALA A 537 -5.51 42.54 9.77
N LYS A 538 -4.88 42.47 10.95
CA LYS A 538 -5.22 41.50 11.99
C LYS A 538 -6.59 41.77 12.63
N ALA A 539 -6.97 43.03 12.79
CA ALA A 539 -8.31 43.41 13.24
C ALA A 539 -9.38 43.04 12.20
N ALA A 540 -9.08 43.21 10.91
CA ALA A 540 -9.94 42.78 9.81
C ALA A 540 -10.06 41.24 9.72
N GLU A 541 -8.94 40.51 9.90
CA GLU A 541 -8.92 39.04 10.01
C GLU A 541 -9.80 38.57 11.17
N GLN A 542 -9.60 39.12 12.38
CA GLN A 542 -10.39 38.72 13.54
C GLN A 542 -11.87 39.09 13.39
N LYS A 543 -12.19 40.25 12.82
CA LYS A 543 -13.57 40.64 12.48
C LYS A 543 -14.20 39.68 11.47
N ALA A 544 -13.45 39.23 10.46
CA ALA A 544 -13.93 38.23 9.50
C ALA A 544 -14.13 36.85 10.15
N ILE A 545 -13.28 36.46 11.11
CA ILE A 545 -13.45 35.23 11.91
C ILE A 545 -14.70 35.33 12.80
N GLU A 546 -14.93 36.47 13.45
CA GLU A 546 -16.13 36.72 14.25
C GLU A 546 -17.39 36.78 13.38
N GLU A 547 -17.34 37.38 12.19
CA GLU A 547 -18.43 37.36 11.21
C GLU A 547 -18.72 35.94 10.70
N MET A 548 -17.72 35.15 10.32
CA MET A 548 -17.90 33.73 9.97
C MET A 548 -18.50 32.92 11.12
N LYS A 549 -18.15 33.25 12.37
CA LYS A 549 -18.70 32.61 13.59
C LYS A 549 -20.12 33.05 13.92
N MET A 550 -20.51 34.27 13.57
CA MET A 550 -21.89 34.76 13.69
C MET A 550 -22.78 34.22 12.56
N MET A 551 -22.28 34.17 11.32
CA MET A 551 -22.99 33.56 10.19
C MET A 551 -23.24 32.06 10.42
N SER A 552 -22.25 31.33 10.93
CA SER A 552 -22.42 29.91 11.33
C SER A 552 -23.25 29.71 12.62
N GLY A 553 -23.78 30.78 13.21
CA GLY A 553 -24.69 30.74 14.35
C GLY A 553 -26.02 31.48 14.17
N SER A 554 -26.32 32.04 12.98
CA SER A 554 -27.45 32.98 12.80
C SER A 554 -28.01 33.05 11.36
N ASP A 555 -28.40 31.91 10.80
CA ASP A 555 -29.32 31.84 9.66
C ASP A 555 -30.78 31.78 10.17
N ASN A 556 -31.74 32.62 9.80
CA ASN A 556 -31.80 33.73 8.84
C ASN A 556 -32.73 34.84 9.37
N THR A 557 -32.51 36.11 9.01
CA THR A 557 -33.60 37.09 8.78
C THR A 557 -33.11 38.36 8.06
N GLN A 558 -33.42 38.50 6.77
CA GLN A 558 -33.68 39.81 6.15
C GLN A 558 -34.49 39.67 4.85
N ASP A 559 -35.83 39.71 4.95
CA ASP A 559 -36.61 40.73 4.23
C ASP A 559 -38.05 40.88 4.79
N THR A 560 -38.73 41.97 4.41
CA THR A 560 -40.18 42.24 4.53
C THR A 560 -40.84 42.23 5.93
N VAL A 561 -40.79 43.39 6.58
CA VAL A 561 -41.89 44.08 7.30
C VAL A 561 -43.05 43.24 7.87
N SER A 562 -43.14 43.14 9.21
CA SER A 562 -44.34 43.54 9.98
C SER A 562 -44.15 43.57 11.51
N VAL A 563 -44.96 44.44 12.13
CA VAL A 563 -45.21 44.71 13.57
C VAL A 563 -44.69 43.68 14.60
N LEU A 564 -43.82 44.15 15.51
CA LEU A 564 -43.60 43.54 16.84
C LEU A 564 -44.60 44.13 17.86
N ASP A 565 -45.21 43.28 18.67
CA ASP A 565 -45.99 43.69 19.85
C ASP A 565 -45.25 43.32 21.16
N SER A 566 -45.64 43.97 22.25
CA SER A 566 -44.80 44.35 23.39
C SER A 566 -44.64 43.30 24.50
N ASN A 567 -44.45 42.04 24.11
CA ASN A 567 -43.87 41.00 24.96
C ASN A 567 -43.07 40.03 24.07
N GLY A 568 -41.85 39.65 24.49
CA GLY A 568 -40.87 38.89 23.69
C GLY A 568 -41.25 37.42 23.42
N LYS A 569 -42.39 37.19 22.78
CA LYS A 569 -43.01 35.90 22.51
C LYS A 569 -43.63 35.95 21.12
N ILE A 570 -42.87 35.53 20.12
CA ILE A 570 -43.24 35.59 18.70
C ILE A 570 -44.52 34.77 18.48
N VAL A 571 -45.60 35.44 18.07
CA VAL A 571 -46.88 34.82 17.71
C VAL A 571 -46.87 34.59 16.20
N LEU A 572 -46.33 33.45 15.77
CA LEU A 572 -46.47 32.99 14.39
C LEU A 572 -47.95 32.70 14.11
N THR A 573 -48.43 33.12 12.93
CA THR A 573 -49.71 32.63 12.41
C THR A 573 -49.62 31.13 12.07
N VAL A 574 -50.77 30.47 11.93
CA VAL A 574 -50.83 29.04 11.60
C VAL A 574 -50.14 28.74 10.27
N ASP A 575 -50.28 29.64 9.29
CA ASP A 575 -49.71 29.48 7.95
C ASP A 575 -48.18 29.70 7.95
N GLU A 576 -47.68 30.68 8.72
CA GLU A 576 -46.23 30.88 8.92
C GLU A 576 -45.59 29.71 9.67
N PHE A 577 -46.26 29.18 10.71
CA PHE A 577 -45.80 27.99 11.41
C PHE A 577 -45.80 26.75 10.51
N ALA A 578 -46.83 26.58 9.67
CA ALA A 578 -46.88 25.49 8.69
C ALA A 578 -45.77 25.62 7.64
N ALA A 579 -45.52 26.82 7.11
CA ALA A 579 -44.44 27.10 6.16
C ALA A 579 -43.04 26.87 6.78
N LEU A 580 -42.83 27.30 8.03
CA LEU A 580 -41.58 27.06 8.75
C LEU A 580 -41.38 25.57 9.06
N SER A 581 -42.43 24.85 9.49
CA SER A 581 -42.37 23.40 9.69
C SER A 581 -42.13 22.64 8.38
N GLY A 582 -42.65 23.14 7.25
CA GLY A 582 -42.32 22.66 5.91
C GLY A 582 -40.84 22.78 5.61
N LYS A 583 -40.26 23.99 5.75
CA LYS A 583 -38.82 24.24 5.52
C LYS A 583 -37.90 23.46 6.44
N ILE A 584 -38.30 23.24 7.71
CA ILE A 584 -37.57 22.40 8.65
C ILE A 584 -37.53 20.97 8.13
N LYS A 585 -38.69 20.42 7.72
CA LYS A 585 -38.75 19.09 7.12
C LYS A 585 -37.94 19.01 5.83
N GLU A 586 -38.07 19.95 4.91
CA GLU A 586 -37.26 20.00 3.67
C GLU A 586 -35.75 20.01 3.94
N SER A 587 -35.32 20.66 5.04
CA SER A 587 -33.93 20.65 5.50
C SER A 587 -33.52 19.30 6.12
N GLU A 588 -34.38 18.69 6.92
CA GLU A 588 -34.21 17.34 7.51
C GLU A 588 -34.11 16.28 6.40
N ASP A 589 -35.04 16.31 5.44
CA ASP A 589 -35.08 15.52 4.21
C ASP A 589 -33.83 15.73 3.32
N LEU A 590 -33.20 16.91 3.37
CA LEU A 590 -31.94 17.20 2.67
C LEU A 590 -30.74 16.59 3.42
N ILE A 591 -30.70 16.76 4.74
CA ILE A 591 -29.67 16.19 5.62
C ILE A 591 -29.66 14.67 5.48
N ASP A 592 -30.81 14.00 5.62
CA ASP A 592 -30.97 12.55 5.45
C ASP A 592 -30.47 12.06 4.08
N ARG A 593 -30.73 12.81 2.99
CA ARG A 593 -30.21 12.49 1.65
C ARG A 593 -28.69 12.67 1.56
N THR A 594 -28.11 13.68 2.21
CA THR A 594 -26.66 13.86 2.25
C THR A 594 -25.94 12.85 3.16
N GLU A 595 -26.55 12.46 4.28
CA GLU A 595 -26.01 11.43 5.18
C GLU A 595 -26.07 10.06 4.50
N THR A 596 -27.22 9.65 3.94
CA THR A 596 -27.32 8.37 3.21
C THR A 596 -26.37 8.29 2.01
N ALA A 597 -26.21 9.38 1.24
CA ALA A 597 -25.20 9.43 0.17
C ALA A 597 -23.77 9.30 0.71
N SER A 598 -23.45 9.95 1.84
CA SER A 598 -22.14 9.88 2.48
C SER A 598 -21.85 8.49 3.06
N LEU A 599 -22.84 7.84 3.68
CA LEU A 599 -22.76 6.47 4.20
C LEU A 599 -22.48 5.47 3.07
N VAL A 600 -23.17 5.58 1.93
CA VAL A 600 -22.91 4.75 0.74
C VAL A 600 -21.49 4.97 0.21
N GLN A 601 -20.99 6.22 0.20
CA GLN A 601 -19.61 6.50 -0.19
C GLN A 601 -18.60 5.88 0.78
N VAL A 602 -18.84 5.95 2.09
CA VAL A 602 -18.00 5.35 3.13
C VAL A 602 -18.02 3.81 3.06
N GLU A 603 -19.17 3.19 2.77
CA GLU A 603 -19.28 1.73 2.59
C GLU A 603 -18.52 1.26 1.32
N ALA A 604 -18.59 2.01 0.22
CA ALA A 604 -17.79 1.75 -0.97
C ALA A 604 -16.28 1.88 -0.70
N ILE A 605 -15.86 2.89 0.05
CA ILE A 605 -14.47 3.08 0.49
C ILE A 605 -14.01 1.92 1.39
N ASN A 606 -14.83 1.50 2.36
CA ASN A 606 -14.52 0.38 3.24
C ASN A 606 -14.45 -0.95 2.48
N SER A 607 -15.33 -1.17 1.50
CA SER A 607 -15.30 -2.35 0.62
C SER A 607 -13.99 -2.41 -0.17
N ARG A 608 -13.58 -1.29 -0.79
CA ARG A 608 -12.31 -1.16 -1.51
C ARG A 608 -11.10 -1.35 -0.58
N LYS A 609 -11.13 -0.79 0.63
CA LYS A 609 -10.10 -0.96 1.67
C LYS A 609 -9.93 -2.44 2.04
N ASN A 610 -11.03 -3.16 2.21
CA ASN A 610 -11.02 -4.58 2.55
C ASN A 610 -10.49 -5.45 1.41
N GLU A 611 -10.74 -5.11 0.13
CA GLU A 611 -10.13 -5.77 -1.02
C GLU A 611 -8.61 -5.55 -1.06
N VAL A 612 -8.15 -4.31 -0.87
CA VAL A 612 -6.71 -3.97 -0.81
C VAL A 612 -6.01 -4.70 0.34
N ASN A 613 -6.62 -4.75 1.53
CA ASN A 613 -6.07 -5.49 2.67
C ASN A 613 -5.89 -6.98 2.36
N LYS A 614 -6.87 -7.64 1.72
CA LYS A 614 -6.74 -9.05 1.30
C LYS A 614 -5.61 -9.27 0.30
N LYS A 615 -5.42 -8.34 -0.65
CA LYS A 615 -4.31 -8.37 -1.61
C LYS A 615 -2.95 -8.19 -0.93
N VAL A 616 -2.84 -7.32 0.06
CA VAL A 616 -1.62 -7.16 0.88
C VAL A 616 -1.34 -8.42 1.70
N GLU A 617 -2.35 -9.02 2.33
CA GLU A 617 -2.21 -10.26 3.11
C GLU A 617 -1.74 -11.45 2.24
N ALA A 618 -2.29 -11.58 1.03
CA ALA A 618 -1.86 -12.61 0.06
C ALA A 618 -0.40 -12.39 -0.39
N ASN A 619 -0.01 -11.14 -0.68
CA ASN A 619 1.37 -10.80 -1.06
C ASN A 619 2.37 -11.07 0.08
N LEU A 620 1.99 -10.84 1.34
CA LEU A 620 2.85 -11.15 2.49
C LEU A 620 3.09 -12.66 2.61
N LYS A 621 2.05 -13.49 2.47
CA LYS A 621 2.17 -14.96 2.48
C LYS A 621 3.05 -15.48 1.34
N ALA A 622 2.87 -14.95 0.13
CA ALA A 622 3.74 -15.29 -1.00
C ALA A 622 5.22 -14.90 -0.76
N ILE A 623 5.49 -13.77 -0.08
CA ILE A 623 6.84 -13.37 0.32
C ILE A 623 7.42 -14.32 1.39
N GLU A 624 6.60 -14.81 2.33
CA GLU A 624 7.01 -15.79 3.33
C GLU A 624 7.30 -17.18 2.72
N GLU A 625 6.48 -17.62 1.77
CA GLU A 625 6.71 -18.84 0.98
C GLU A 625 7.99 -18.77 0.14
N ILE A 626 8.22 -17.64 -0.54
CA ILE A 626 9.46 -17.40 -1.31
C ILE A 626 10.70 -17.39 -0.40
N LYS A 627 10.61 -16.77 0.78
CA LYS A 627 11.69 -16.82 1.79
C LYS A 627 11.96 -18.25 2.25
N ALA A 628 10.92 -19.00 2.63
CA ALA A 628 11.09 -20.40 3.06
C ALA A 628 11.70 -21.28 1.96
N ALA A 629 11.28 -21.10 0.70
CA ALA A 629 11.88 -21.77 -0.45
C ALA A 629 13.35 -21.38 -0.67
N THR A 630 13.69 -20.09 -0.51
CA THR A 630 15.07 -19.57 -0.61
C THR A 630 15.96 -20.14 0.50
N ASP A 631 15.48 -20.16 1.73
CA ASP A 631 16.15 -20.72 2.90
C ASP A 631 16.39 -22.24 2.79
N MET A 632 15.49 -22.98 2.14
CA MET A 632 15.69 -24.40 1.83
C MET A 632 16.70 -24.59 0.69
N ALA A 633 16.64 -23.77 -0.36
CA ALA A 633 17.61 -23.81 -1.46
C ALA A 633 19.03 -23.48 -0.98
N LEU A 634 19.18 -22.49 -0.08
CA LEU A 634 20.45 -22.14 0.57
C LEU A 634 21.04 -23.33 1.33
N ARG A 635 20.29 -23.92 2.26
CA ARG A 635 20.76 -25.10 3.02
C ARG A 635 21.09 -26.29 2.13
N ASN A 636 20.33 -26.51 1.05
CA ASN A 636 20.62 -27.55 0.08
C ASN A 636 21.95 -27.29 -0.67
N ALA A 637 22.26 -26.03 -1.00
CA ALA A 637 23.55 -25.65 -1.59
C ALA A 637 24.70 -25.82 -0.57
N GLU A 638 24.54 -25.36 0.67
CA GLU A 638 25.51 -25.53 1.76
C GLU A 638 25.83 -27.01 2.03
N MET A 639 24.81 -27.88 2.03
CA MET A 639 24.99 -29.33 2.14
C MET A 639 25.68 -29.93 0.90
N ALA A 640 25.36 -29.46 -0.31
CA ALA A 640 25.98 -29.93 -1.54
C ALA A 640 27.47 -29.54 -1.63
N ASP A 641 27.85 -28.31 -1.28
CA ASP A 641 29.24 -27.89 -1.21
C ASP A 641 30.00 -28.61 -0.08
N SER A 642 29.36 -28.84 1.07
CA SER A 642 29.95 -29.65 2.16
C SER A 642 30.24 -31.10 1.71
N ALA A 643 29.29 -31.73 0.99
CA ALA A 643 29.46 -33.06 0.43
C ALA A 643 30.53 -33.10 -0.67
N LYS A 644 30.57 -32.09 -1.54
CA LYS A 644 31.61 -31.92 -2.56
C LYS A 644 33.00 -31.80 -1.94
N VAL A 645 33.17 -30.99 -0.89
CA VAL A 645 34.45 -30.88 -0.15
C VAL A 645 34.87 -32.24 0.43
N ALA A 646 33.94 -32.98 1.04
CA ALA A 646 34.23 -34.33 1.56
C ALA A 646 34.68 -35.31 0.45
N VAL A 647 34.01 -35.30 -0.72
CA VAL A 647 34.39 -36.11 -1.88
C VAL A 647 35.74 -35.68 -2.45
N GLU A 648 36.01 -34.37 -2.55
CA GLU A 648 37.31 -33.86 -2.97
C GLU A 648 38.43 -34.27 -2.01
N CYS A 649 38.19 -34.30 -0.70
CA CYS A 649 39.15 -34.76 0.30
C CYS A 649 39.49 -36.25 0.13
N GLU A 650 38.49 -37.13 -0.01
CA GLU A 650 38.74 -38.55 -0.26
C GLU A 650 39.38 -38.80 -1.63
N LEU A 651 39.06 -38.01 -2.67
CA LEU A 651 39.76 -38.09 -3.97
C LEU A 651 41.22 -37.62 -3.88
N LYS A 652 41.52 -36.57 -3.11
CA LYS A 652 42.91 -36.11 -2.86
C LYS A 652 43.71 -37.18 -2.10
N LYS A 653 43.08 -37.82 -1.10
CA LYS A 653 43.66 -38.93 -0.33
C LYS A 653 43.93 -40.16 -1.19
N ARG A 654 42.98 -40.62 -2.02
CA ARG A 654 43.21 -41.76 -2.93
C ARG A 654 44.37 -41.53 -3.90
N ARG A 655 44.49 -40.34 -4.50
CA ARG A 655 45.64 -40.00 -5.38
C ARG A 655 46.98 -40.06 -4.64
N LEU A 656 47.01 -39.73 -3.36
CA LEU A 656 48.21 -39.83 -2.52
C LEU A 656 48.51 -41.30 -2.15
N GLU A 657 47.48 -42.10 -1.88
CA GLU A 657 47.61 -43.55 -1.65
C GLU A 657 48.09 -44.28 -2.93
N GLU A 658 47.55 -43.92 -4.09
CA GLU A 658 47.97 -44.39 -5.42
C GLU A 658 49.46 -44.08 -5.67
N GLN A 659 49.88 -42.82 -5.55
CA GLN A 659 51.29 -42.42 -5.71
C GLN A 659 52.25 -43.11 -4.72
N ASN A 660 51.82 -43.30 -3.47
CA ASN A 660 52.63 -44.03 -2.47
C ASN A 660 52.75 -45.52 -2.83
N SER A 661 51.73 -46.13 -3.45
CA SER A 661 51.79 -47.52 -3.91
C SER A 661 52.70 -47.70 -5.14
N GLU A 662 52.68 -46.77 -6.10
CA GLU A 662 53.62 -46.77 -7.25
C GLU A 662 55.09 -46.62 -6.80
N CYS A 663 55.33 -45.94 -5.68
CA CYS A 663 56.66 -45.85 -5.07
C CYS A 663 57.11 -47.16 -4.39
N SER A 664 56.19 -48.07 -4.06
CA SER A 664 56.51 -49.33 -3.36
C SER A 664 56.90 -50.47 -4.30
N ASP A 665 56.37 -50.53 -5.53
CA ASP A 665 56.67 -51.61 -6.48
C ASP A 665 58.01 -51.41 -7.23
N ASN A 666 58.64 -50.25 -7.09
CA ASN A 666 59.96 -49.94 -7.65
C ASN A 666 61.15 -50.42 -6.78
N SER A 667 60.93 -51.44 -5.94
CA SER A 667 62.02 -52.13 -5.22
C SER A 667 62.66 -53.21 -6.13
N PRO A 668 63.96 -53.11 -6.45
CA PRO A 668 64.62 -54.07 -7.35
C PRO A 668 64.66 -55.48 -6.72
N ARG A 669 63.99 -56.45 -7.35
CA ARG A 669 64.07 -57.86 -6.94
C ARG A 669 65.52 -58.36 -7.05
N PRO A 670 66.14 -58.85 -5.96
CA PRO A 670 67.52 -59.33 -6.03
C PRO A 670 67.60 -60.64 -6.82
N ILE A 671 68.45 -60.66 -7.85
CA ILE A 671 68.73 -61.88 -8.62
C ILE A 671 69.57 -62.82 -7.75
N SER A 672 68.92 -63.84 -7.19
CA SER A 672 69.58 -64.86 -6.36
C SER A 672 70.37 -65.85 -7.23
N LEU A 673 71.60 -65.48 -7.57
CA LEU A 673 72.56 -66.37 -8.22
C LEU A 673 73.12 -67.37 -7.18
N ARG A 674 72.84 -68.67 -7.33
CA ARG A 674 73.54 -69.73 -6.58
C ARG A 674 73.53 -71.08 -7.30
N ILE A 675 74.72 -71.45 -7.77
CA ILE A 675 75.14 -72.78 -8.29
C ILE A 675 74.39 -73.20 -9.56
#